data_AF-A0A952W5Q0-F1
#
_entry.id   AF-A0A952W5Q0-F1
#
_cell.length_a   1.000
_cell.length_b   1.000
_cell.length_c   1.000
_cell.angle_alpha   90.00
_cell.angle_beta   90.00
_cell.angle_gamma   90.00
#
_symmetry.space_group_name_H-M   'P 1'
#
loop_
_entity.id
_entity.type
_entity.pdbx_description
1 polymer ?
#
loop_
_entity_poly.entity_id
_entity_poly.type
_entity_poly.pdbx_seq_one_letter_code
_entity_poly.pdbx_strand_id
1 'polypeptide(L)'
;MWLMGAALALCVILIVGLVSLIAWQGIRAFWPRPIDLVTLRADHVLELRGERFFGIAVRDEPYEPLPRELERIEALGNARTLDLTAFHTDGRPLRRLYLVGNRDLGQESSLWVPLYELSLATARPRSALLVDRRDWGPWLGEAHALVLDEYLSHDVQLFDDPQSVETPFGPGSAHRFEGRNPQGEPIIVQRTTIDFEPDQASRILPPLIADAHRRQAEIRRIERESRFPIDRRLNRLDLRLRQAELDLQRAQNGRTRGLALPLWAGLLVSIVGCAWLIKRTLKLPVERRRGFLPQMTIRGAVLLAVLAAVVAVIEHPWAGPRITATSLEALRASVEEESRDLRMEAEQIDRLLMDLRHADQRFRAVILDPRTGAQAPQTTSDPREPLVLSQIVRLAAPNELSFAGKLRLYASRIAEFVAGEPRNANQEGGVFPVIIGTVTLTLLLTVAVVPLGVIAAIYLREYARQGLLTSAVRIGVNNLAGVPSIVYGVFGLGFFCYTLGRWVDAGPTDPLPRTEWWMLVVGVLLVIALAMGLGLLARASTRSSARTLGLFAGLCWITAVCIVIGIIATTPYFHGFFEAKAANNISTFRARGILWASLTLALLTLPVVIVATEEAIAAVPRSLREGSYGCGAGKWQTIRRIVLPGAMPGILTGAILAVSRGAGEVAPLMLVGAAKVAPQLPISGEFPFIHAERSFMHLGFHIFDLGFQSKDPVAARPLIWATTLLLILIVLALNMAAILLRARLRTRQSGF
;
A
#
# COMPACT_ATOMS: atom_id res chain seq x y z
N MET A 1 11.85 28.62 35.46
CA MET A 1 10.56 27.97 35.80
C MET A 1 9.41 28.49 34.95
N TRP A 2 9.02 29.76 35.05
CA TRP A 2 7.91 30.32 34.25
C TRP A 2 8.06 30.13 32.74
N LEU A 3 9.26 30.36 32.17
CA LEU A 3 9.53 30.09 30.75
C LEU A 3 9.33 28.63 30.36
N MET A 4 9.69 27.68 31.23
CA MET A 4 9.50 26.25 30.97
C MET A 4 8.03 25.85 31.06
N GLY A 5 7.30 26.42 32.04
CA GLY A 5 5.86 26.26 32.15
C GLY A 5 5.11 26.84 30.95
N ALA A 6 5.49 28.04 30.51
CA ALA A 6 4.94 28.68 29.32
C ALA A 6 5.21 27.88 28.04
N ALA A 7 6.43 27.36 27.88
CA ALA A 7 6.78 26.49 26.74
C ALA A 7 5.95 25.20 26.73
N LEU A 8 5.79 24.53 27.88
CA LEU A 8 4.96 23.33 27.99
C LEU A 8 3.49 23.64 27.67
N ALA A 9 2.94 24.72 28.23
CA ALA A 9 1.57 25.14 27.97
C ALA A 9 1.34 25.45 26.48
N LEU A 10 2.27 26.16 25.84
CA LEU A 10 2.21 26.45 24.41
C LEU A 10 2.21 25.16 23.58
N CYS A 11 3.09 24.20 23.87
CA CYS A 11 3.12 22.91 23.19
C CYS A 11 1.80 22.13 23.33
N VAL A 12 1.23 22.11 24.54
CA VAL A 12 -0.06 21.44 24.79
C VAL A 12 -1.19 22.13 24.03
N ILE A 13 -1.24 23.47 24.06
CA ILE A 13 -2.25 24.25 23.32
C ILE A 13 -2.13 23.99 21.81
N LEU A 14 -0.92 23.95 21.25
CA LEU A 14 -0.71 23.66 19.83
C LEU A 14 -1.18 22.25 19.46
N ILE A 15 -0.84 21.24 20.27
CA ILE A 15 -1.25 19.84 20.02
C ILE A 15 -2.77 19.72 20.14
N VAL A 16 -3.36 20.20 21.24
CA VAL A 16 -4.80 20.12 21.47
C VAL A 16 -5.55 20.93 20.41
N GLY A 17 -5.06 22.12 20.05
CA GLY A 17 -5.64 22.95 19.00
C GLY A 17 -5.63 22.26 17.64
N LEU A 18 -4.50 21.69 17.24
CA LEU A 18 -4.38 20.96 15.97
C LEU A 18 -5.27 19.71 15.95
N VAL A 19 -5.22 18.89 17.00
CA VAL A 19 -6.04 17.67 17.09
C VAL A 19 -7.53 18.01 17.12
N SER A 20 -7.92 19.05 17.86
CA SER A 20 -9.32 19.51 17.92
C SER A 20 -9.79 20.05 16.56
N LEU A 21 -8.94 20.78 15.84
CA LEU A 21 -9.23 21.25 14.49
C LEU A 21 -9.46 20.07 13.53
N ILE A 22 -8.56 19.09 13.55
CA ILE A 22 -8.67 17.88 12.72
C ILE A 22 -9.93 17.10 13.08
N ALA A 23 -10.22 16.92 14.37
CA ALA A 23 -11.43 16.24 14.84
C ALA A 23 -12.69 16.97 14.38
N TRP A 24 -12.74 18.29 14.55
CA TRP A 24 -13.88 19.12 14.16
C TRP A 24 -14.14 19.06 12.66
N GLN A 25 -13.10 19.24 11.84
CA GLN A 25 -13.23 19.20 10.38
C GLN A 25 -13.54 17.78 9.88
N GLY A 26 -12.90 16.75 10.45
CA GLY A 26 -13.11 15.35 10.08
C GLY A 26 -14.52 14.86 10.43
N ILE A 27 -15.05 15.20 11.61
CA ILE A 27 -16.42 14.85 12.00
C ILE A 27 -17.44 15.54 11.09
N ARG A 28 -17.19 16.80 10.69
CA ARG A 28 -18.09 17.55 9.79
C ARG A 28 -18.01 17.12 8.33
N ALA A 29 -17.02 16.32 7.94
CA ALA A 29 -16.76 15.98 6.55
C ALA A 29 -17.95 15.31 5.84
N PHE A 30 -18.65 14.41 6.53
CA PHE A 30 -19.75 13.63 5.96
C PHE A 30 -21.14 14.16 6.34
N TRP A 31 -21.22 15.27 7.08
CA TRP A 31 -22.51 15.80 7.53
C TRP A 31 -23.35 16.27 6.33
N PRO A 32 -24.60 15.79 6.15
CA PRO A 32 -25.44 16.18 5.02
C PRO A 32 -25.76 17.67 5.06
N ARG A 33 -25.30 18.40 4.04
CA ARG A 33 -25.60 19.82 3.83
C ARG A 33 -26.84 19.97 2.93
N PRO A 34 -27.65 21.02 3.13
CA PRO A 34 -28.75 21.31 2.22
C PRO A 34 -28.23 21.64 0.82
N ILE A 35 -29.07 21.40 -0.18
CA ILE A 35 -28.83 21.77 -1.58
C ILE A 35 -29.62 23.05 -1.85
N ASP A 36 -28.91 24.11 -2.22
CA ASP A 36 -29.51 25.40 -2.55
C ASP A 36 -29.73 25.47 -4.07
N LEU A 37 -30.91 25.92 -4.51
CA LEU A 37 -31.16 26.35 -5.88
C LEU A 37 -30.70 27.81 -5.98
N VAL A 38 -29.50 27.98 -6.51
CA VAL A 38 -28.87 29.28 -6.68
C VAL A 38 -29.44 29.92 -7.94
N THR A 39 -30.05 31.09 -7.78
CA THR A 39 -30.54 31.92 -8.89
C THR A 39 -29.67 33.17 -8.95
N LEU A 40 -29.03 33.40 -10.09
CA LEU A 40 -28.18 34.57 -10.30
C LEU A 40 -29.02 35.72 -10.86
N ARG A 41 -28.65 36.97 -10.53
CA ARG A 41 -29.22 38.15 -11.20
C ARG A 41 -28.78 38.14 -12.68
N ALA A 42 -29.68 38.49 -13.60
CA ALA A 42 -29.64 38.21 -15.04
C ALA A 42 -28.37 38.63 -15.84
N ASP A 43 -27.46 39.41 -15.27
CA ASP A 43 -26.34 40.04 -16.00
C ASP A 43 -24.95 39.42 -15.72
N HIS A 44 -24.83 38.15 -15.38
CA HIS A 44 -23.55 37.58 -14.95
C HIS A 44 -22.52 37.35 -16.09
N VAL A 45 -21.21 37.50 -15.78
CA VAL A 45 -20.05 37.50 -16.72
C VAL A 45 -19.47 36.10 -16.97
N LEU A 46 -19.73 35.14 -16.09
CA LEU A 46 -19.39 33.75 -16.39
C LEU A 46 -20.22 33.33 -17.61
N GLU A 47 -19.64 32.65 -18.60
CA GLU A 47 -20.32 32.08 -19.79
C GLU A 47 -21.34 30.98 -19.43
N LEU A 48 -21.90 31.02 -18.22
CA LEU A 48 -22.92 30.13 -17.73
C LEU A 48 -24.26 30.56 -18.34
N ARG A 49 -24.56 30.06 -19.55
CA ARG A 49 -25.92 30.07 -20.07
C ARG A 49 -26.85 29.39 -19.04
N GLY A 50 -27.89 30.10 -18.59
CA GLY A 50 -28.96 29.58 -17.72
C GLY A 50 -28.95 30.12 -16.28
N GLU A 51 -30.01 30.85 -15.92
CA GLU A 51 -30.16 31.67 -14.70
C GLU A 51 -30.24 30.92 -13.35
N ARG A 52 -30.13 29.58 -13.29
CA ARG A 52 -30.28 28.81 -12.03
C ARG A 52 -29.42 27.54 -12.01
N PHE A 53 -28.90 27.13 -10.86
CA PHE A 53 -28.19 25.86 -10.68
C PHE A 53 -28.30 25.31 -9.25
N PHE A 54 -28.08 24.00 -9.07
CA PHE A 54 -27.98 23.41 -7.73
C PHE A 54 -26.57 23.50 -7.17
N GLY A 55 -26.45 23.95 -5.92
CA GLY A 55 -25.16 24.06 -5.25
C GLY A 55 -25.23 23.71 -3.77
N ILE A 56 -24.18 23.09 -3.26
CA ILE A 56 -23.98 22.91 -1.82
C ILE A 56 -23.03 24.00 -1.32
N ALA A 57 -23.51 24.87 -0.43
CA ALA A 57 -22.71 25.93 0.16
C ALA A 57 -21.55 25.37 1.02
N VAL A 58 -20.32 25.79 0.71
CA VAL A 58 -19.10 25.35 1.41
C VAL A 58 -18.64 26.35 2.45
N ARG A 59 -18.31 27.57 2.00
CA ARG A 59 -17.73 28.65 2.80
C ARG A 59 -17.91 30.00 2.09
N ASP A 60 -17.84 31.06 2.88
CA ASP A 60 -17.84 32.44 2.42
C ASP A 60 -16.48 33.06 2.71
N GLU A 61 -15.94 33.86 1.79
CA GLU A 61 -14.69 34.59 2.01
C GLU A 61 -14.76 35.99 1.37
N PRO A 62 -14.11 37.00 1.99
CA PRO A 62 -13.96 38.31 1.37
C PRO A 62 -12.98 38.21 0.19
N TYR A 63 -13.24 38.95 -0.88
CA TYR A 63 -12.36 39.02 -2.04
C TYR A 63 -12.17 40.46 -2.53
N GLU A 64 -11.16 40.66 -3.36
CA GLU A 64 -10.95 41.93 -4.05
C GLU A 64 -11.74 41.92 -5.36
N PRO A 65 -12.76 42.79 -5.52
CA PRO A 65 -13.57 42.84 -6.73
C PRO A 65 -12.75 43.38 -7.90
N LEU A 66 -13.00 42.82 -9.08
CA LEU A 66 -12.49 43.36 -10.34
C LEU A 66 -13.09 44.74 -10.61
N PRO A 67 -12.44 45.62 -11.40
CA PRO A 67 -12.97 46.96 -11.71
C PRO A 67 -14.41 46.95 -12.25
N ARG A 68 -14.77 45.96 -13.08
CA ARG A 68 -16.14 45.79 -13.59
C ARG A 68 -17.15 45.36 -12.52
N GLU A 69 -16.71 44.64 -11.50
CA GLU A 69 -17.56 44.24 -10.37
C GLU A 69 -17.80 45.45 -9.44
N LEU A 70 -16.80 46.32 -9.25
CA LEU A 70 -16.95 47.58 -8.52
C LEU A 70 -18.02 48.48 -9.14
N GLU A 71 -17.97 48.69 -10.45
CA GLU A 71 -18.98 49.48 -11.17
C GLU A 71 -20.40 48.93 -10.94
N ARG A 72 -20.56 47.59 -10.90
CA ARG A 72 -21.85 46.95 -10.60
C ARG A 72 -22.28 47.12 -9.15
N ILE A 73 -21.36 46.95 -8.20
CA ILE A 73 -21.65 47.14 -6.78
C ILE A 73 -22.13 48.57 -6.55
N GLU A 74 -21.47 49.56 -7.18
CA GLU A 74 -21.89 50.97 -7.13
C GLU A 74 -23.27 51.17 -7.77
N ALA A 75 -23.53 50.57 -8.94
CA ALA A 75 -24.84 50.64 -9.59
C ALA A 75 -25.97 50.03 -8.72
N LEU A 76 -25.72 48.88 -8.10
CA LEU A 76 -26.65 48.22 -7.19
C LEU A 76 -26.87 49.02 -5.90
N GLY A 77 -25.81 49.67 -5.39
CA GLY A 77 -25.89 50.61 -4.28
C GLY A 77 -26.75 51.81 -4.61
N ASN A 78 -26.54 52.43 -5.78
CA ASN A 78 -27.35 53.55 -6.27
C ASN A 78 -28.82 53.16 -6.45
N ALA A 79 -29.10 51.93 -6.91
CA ALA A 79 -30.44 51.37 -7.05
C ALA A 79 -31.09 50.94 -5.72
N ARG A 80 -30.39 51.02 -4.57
CA ARG A 80 -30.83 50.55 -3.24
C ARG A 80 -31.28 49.08 -3.20
N THR A 81 -30.76 48.23 -4.08
CA THR A 81 -31.06 46.78 -4.14
C THR A 81 -29.88 45.91 -3.67
N LEU A 82 -28.87 46.57 -3.08
CA LEU A 82 -27.68 45.95 -2.52
C LEU A 82 -27.98 45.39 -1.12
N ASP A 83 -27.73 44.10 -0.94
CA ASP A 83 -27.79 43.47 0.38
C ASP A 83 -26.48 43.74 1.14
N LEU A 84 -26.56 44.50 2.23
CA LEU A 84 -25.39 44.84 3.04
C LEU A 84 -24.79 43.61 3.76
N THR A 85 -25.55 42.52 3.91
CA THR A 85 -25.01 41.26 4.46
C THR A 85 -24.07 40.53 3.50
N ALA A 86 -24.05 40.95 2.22
CA ALA A 86 -23.11 40.44 1.22
C ALA A 86 -21.69 41.03 1.34
N PHE A 87 -21.43 41.88 2.33
CA PHE A 87 -20.15 42.54 2.54
C PHE A 87 -19.57 42.19 3.90
N HIS A 88 -18.26 42.04 3.94
CA HIS A 88 -17.51 41.87 5.18
C HIS A 88 -17.44 43.21 5.94
N THR A 89 -17.12 43.18 7.23
CA THR A 89 -17.08 44.37 8.10
C THR A 89 -16.06 45.44 7.67
N ASP A 90 -15.09 45.07 6.83
CA ASP A 90 -14.08 45.96 6.25
C ASP A 90 -14.53 46.55 4.90
N GLY A 91 -15.77 46.31 4.47
CA GLY A 91 -16.35 46.85 3.23
C GLY A 91 -16.05 46.03 1.98
N ARG A 92 -15.29 44.93 2.07
CA ARG A 92 -15.03 44.05 0.92
C ARG A 92 -16.25 43.15 0.63
N PRO A 93 -16.59 42.89 -0.65
CA PRO A 93 -17.64 41.95 -0.98
C PRO A 93 -17.26 40.53 -0.57
N LEU A 94 -18.26 39.75 -0.17
CA LEU A 94 -18.15 38.34 0.12
C LEU A 94 -18.51 37.52 -1.11
N ARG A 95 -17.80 36.42 -1.32
CA ARG A 95 -18.16 35.36 -2.28
C ARG A 95 -18.34 34.04 -1.56
N ARG A 96 -19.30 33.25 -2.02
CA ARG A 96 -19.60 31.91 -1.51
C ARG A 96 -19.14 30.85 -2.50
N LEU A 97 -18.49 29.83 -1.98
CA LEU A 97 -18.12 28.65 -2.74
C LEU A 97 -19.27 27.64 -2.72
N TYR A 98 -19.79 27.30 -3.90
CA TYR A 98 -20.77 26.24 -4.09
C TYR A 98 -20.11 25.03 -4.73
N LEU A 99 -20.37 23.83 -4.22
CA LEU A 99 -20.11 22.59 -4.95
C LEU A 99 -21.30 22.32 -5.86
N VAL A 100 -21.08 22.30 -7.17
CA VAL A 100 -22.13 22.19 -8.19
C VAL A 100 -22.16 20.79 -8.81
N GLY A 101 -21.08 20.01 -8.65
CA GLY A 101 -21.03 18.65 -9.18
C GLY A 101 -21.02 18.63 -10.71
N ASN A 102 -21.64 17.60 -11.31
CA ASN A 102 -21.97 17.52 -12.74
C ASN A 102 -20.77 17.76 -13.69
N ARG A 103 -19.60 17.27 -13.30
CA ARG A 103 -18.31 17.47 -13.99
C ARG A 103 -18.35 17.12 -15.48
N ASP A 104 -19.17 16.14 -15.85
CA ASP A 104 -19.25 15.60 -17.21
C ASP A 104 -19.77 16.62 -18.23
N LEU A 105 -20.45 17.68 -17.76
CA LEU A 105 -20.96 18.77 -18.60
C LEU A 105 -19.90 19.85 -18.91
N GLY A 106 -18.62 19.56 -18.67
CA GLY A 106 -17.53 20.55 -18.80
C GLY A 106 -17.53 21.62 -17.72
N GLN A 107 -18.27 21.39 -16.63
CA GLN A 107 -18.40 22.34 -15.52
C GLN A 107 -17.24 22.21 -14.54
N GLU A 108 -16.82 23.35 -13.97
CA GLU A 108 -16.03 23.34 -12.75
C GLU A 108 -16.87 22.73 -11.62
N SER A 109 -16.32 21.75 -10.90
CA SER A 109 -16.99 21.05 -9.81
C SER A 109 -17.31 21.94 -8.60
N SER A 110 -16.71 23.13 -8.57
CA SER A 110 -17.01 24.18 -7.61
C SER A 110 -17.04 25.54 -8.29
N LEU A 111 -17.98 26.40 -7.90
CA LEU A 111 -18.11 27.76 -8.42
C LEU A 111 -18.07 28.77 -7.26
N TRP A 112 -17.32 29.84 -7.45
CA TRP A 112 -17.36 31.02 -6.59
C TRP A 112 -18.45 31.97 -7.08
N VAL A 113 -19.38 32.32 -6.19
CA VAL A 113 -20.49 33.23 -6.50
C VAL A 113 -20.46 34.41 -5.52
N PRO A 114 -20.30 35.65 -6.01
CA PRO A 114 -20.43 36.84 -5.18
C PRO A 114 -21.82 36.93 -4.52
N LEU A 115 -21.86 37.22 -3.21
CA LEU A 115 -23.12 37.22 -2.46
C LEU A 115 -24.08 38.35 -2.91
N TYR A 116 -23.55 39.47 -3.40
CA TYR A 116 -24.38 40.60 -3.86
C TYR A 116 -25.13 40.29 -5.17
N GLU A 117 -24.75 39.23 -5.88
CA GLU A 117 -25.38 38.79 -7.13
C GLU A 117 -26.42 37.68 -6.95
N LEU A 118 -26.52 37.14 -5.74
CA LEU A 118 -27.58 36.20 -5.41
C LEU A 118 -28.93 36.93 -5.45
N SER A 119 -29.95 36.25 -5.97
CA SER A 119 -31.33 36.69 -5.72
C SER A 119 -31.62 36.59 -4.22
N LEU A 120 -32.45 37.50 -3.69
CA LEU A 120 -32.76 37.60 -2.25
C LEU A 120 -33.38 36.33 -1.64
N ALA A 121 -33.78 35.34 -2.47
CA ALA A 121 -34.33 34.07 -2.02
C ALA A 121 -33.58 32.89 -2.68
N THR A 122 -32.60 32.32 -1.97
CA THR A 122 -32.09 30.98 -2.30
C THR A 122 -33.14 29.95 -1.88
N ALA A 123 -33.75 29.27 -2.86
CA ALA A 123 -34.74 28.23 -2.58
C ALA A 123 -34.05 26.91 -2.24
N ARG A 124 -34.67 26.10 -1.37
CA ARG A 124 -34.25 24.73 -1.08
C ARG A 124 -35.35 23.76 -1.50
N PRO A 125 -35.46 23.45 -2.81
CA PRO A 125 -36.54 22.60 -3.28
C PRO A 125 -36.40 21.18 -2.72
N ARG A 126 -37.55 20.53 -2.49
CA ARG A 126 -37.63 19.17 -1.96
C ARG A 126 -37.20 18.11 -2.99
N SER A 127 -37.43 18.40 -4.27
CA SER A 127 -37.02 17.62 -5.44
C SER A 127 -35.51 17.55 -5.69
N ALA A 128 -34.70 18.35 -4.98
CA ALA A 128 -33.26 18.36 -5.17
C ALA A 128 -32.60 17.08 -4.63
N LEU A 129 -31.94 16.35 -5.52
CA LEU A 129 -31.26 15.10 -5.23
C LEU A 129 -29.75 15.23 -5.38
N LEU A 130 -29.04 14.66 -4.42
CA LEU A 130 -27.61 14.35 -4.51
C LEU A 130 -27.46 12.86 -4.83
N VAL A 131 -26.91 12.58 -6.00
CA VAL A 131 -26.69 11.24 -6.52
C VAL A 131 -25.19 10.95 -6.47
N ASP A 132 -24.78 10.13 -5.50
CA ASP A 132 -23.41 9.63 -5.48
C ASP A 132 -23.32 8.49 -6.51
N ARG A 133 -22.59 8.71 -7.60
CA ARG A 133 -22.40 7.71 -8.67
C ARG A 133 -21.16 6.86 -8.41
N ARG A 134 -21.12 5.64 -8.98
CA ARG A 134 -19.96 4.74 -8.89
C ARG A 134 -18.76 5.34 -9.61
N ASP A 135 -19.01 5.90 -10.79
CA ASP A 135 -18.04 6.53 -11.66
C ASP A 135 -18.45 7.99 -11.90
N TRP A 136 -17.48 8.85 -12.24
CA TRP A 136 -17.72 10.26 -12.64
C TRP A 136 -18.20 11.23 -11.55
N GLY A 137 -18.19 10.78 -10.30
CA GLY A 137 -18.46 11.61 -9.13
C GLY A 137 -19.90 12.07 -8.94
N PRO A 138 -20.14 12.95 -7.95
CA PRO A 138 -21.49 13.28 -7.52
C PRO A 138 -22.24 14.09 -8.57
N TRP A 139 -23.53 13.78 -8.71
CA TRP A 139 -24.47 14.52 -9.56
C TRP A 139 -25.52 15.23 -8.70
N LEU A 140 -25.78 16.50 -8.98
CA LEU A 140 -26.84 17.30 -8.39
C LEU A 140 -27.92 17.54 -9.45
N GLY A 141 -29.15 17.13 -9.18
CA GLY A 141 -30.24 17.26 -10.14
C GLY A 141 -31.61 16.88 -9.58
N GLU A 142 -32.60 16.88 -10.46
CA GLU A 142 -33.97 16.42 -10.17
C GLU A 142 -34.25 15.15 -10.97
N ALA A 143 -34.83 14.14 -10.33
CA ALA A 143 -35.25 12.92 -11.04
C ALA A 143 -36.53 13.19 -11.82
N HIS A 144 -36.50 12.88 -13.12
CA HIS A 144 -37.59 13.19 -14.05
C HIS A 144 -38.33 11.93 -14.50
N ALA A 145 -37.61 10.85 -14.81
CA ALA A 145 -38.23 9.61 -15.29
C ALA A 145 -37.42 8.37 -14.94
N LEU A 146 -38.11 7.23 -14.86
CA LEU A 146 -37.53 5.88 -14.87
C LEU A 146 -37.69 5.29 -16.27
N VAL A 147 -36.59 4.79 -16.82
CA VAL A 147 -36.55 4.09 -18.10
C VAL A 147 -36.64 2.58 -17.86
N LEU A 148 -37.57 1.93 -18.56
CA LEU A 148 -37.79 0.49 -18.60
C LEU A 148 -37.48 -0.03 -20.01
N ASP A 149 -36.64 -1.08 -20.08
CA ASP A 149 -36.33 -1.92 -21.26
C ASP A 149 -36.07 -1.17 -22.59
N GLU A 150 -34.84 -1.29 -23.09
CA GLU A 150 -34.40 -0.70 -24.37
C GLU A 150 -34.28 -1.82 -25.42
N TYR A 151 -35.28 -1.98 -26.29
CA TYR A 151 -35.24 -3.01 -27.34
C TYR A 151 -34.42 -2.52 -28.54
N LEU A 152 -33.32 -3.21 -28.82
CA LEU A 152 -32.49 -3.09 -30.01
C LEU A 152 -32.81 -4.25 -30.95
N SER A 153 -33.85 -4.17 -31.77
CA SER A 153 -34.05 -5.18 -32.80
C SER A 153 -34.72 -4.62 -34.05
N HIS A 154 -34.26 -5.10 -35.21
CA HIS A 154 -34.81 -4.79 -36.53
C HIS A 154 -36.21 -5.42 -36.78
N ASP A 155 -36.75 -6.24 -35.86
CA ASP A 155 -37.92 -7.12 -36.10
C ASP A 155 -39.09 -6.96 -35.09
N VAL A 156 -39.11 -5.91 -34.26
CA VAL A 156 -40.27 -5.61 -33.38
C VAL A 156 -41.17 -4.59 -34.09
N GLN A 157 -42.50 -4.75 -34.00
CA GLN A 157 -43.46 -3.74 -34.45
C GLN A 157 -43.25 -2.44 -33.64
N LEU A 158 -42.52 -1.50 -34.23
CA LEU A 158 -42.25 -0.19 -33.66
C LEU A 158 -43.49 0.68 -33.77
N PHE A 159 -43.81 1.43 -32.72
CA PHE A 159 -44.92 2.39 -32.74
C PHE A 159 -44.43 3.75 -33.25
N ASP A 160 -45.21 4.39 -34.11
CA ASP A 160 -44.89 5.71 -34.68
C ASP A 160 -45.24 6.88 -33.73
N ASP A 161 -46.26 6.72 -32.87
CA ASP A 161 -46.72 7.75 -31.91
C ASP A 161 -46.50 7.32 -30.44
N PRO A 162 -46.32 8.27 -29.50
CA PRO A 162 -46.17 7.95 -28.08
C PRO A 162 -47.42 7.25 -27.53
N GLN A 163 -47.27 6.01 -27.08
CA GLN A 163 -48.39 5.24 -26.51
C GLN A 163 -48.32 5.19 -24.99
N SER A 164 -49.46 5.35 -24.32
CA SER A 164 -49.58 5.08 -22.89
C SER A 164 -49.50 3.58 -22.64
N VAL A 165 -48.50 3.13 -21.89
CA VAL A 165 -48.27 1.74 -21.54
C VAL A 165 -48.50 1.59 -20.03
N GLU A 166 -49.33 0.62 -19.62
CA GLU A 166 -49.43 0.28 -18.20
C GLU A 166 -48.17 -0.46 -17.76
N THR A 167 -47.50 0.08 -16.74
CA THR A 167 -46.30 -0.53 -16.15
C THR A 167 -46.59 -0.94 -14.71
N PRO A 168 -45.78 -1.85 -14.11
CA PRO A 168 -45.93 -2.23 -12.70
C PRO A 168 -45.81 -1.05 -11.71
N PHE A 169 -45.33 0.12 -12.15
CA PHE A 169 -45.10 1.30 -11.32
C PHE A 169 -46.08 2.45 -11.62
N GLY A 170 -47.04 2.26 -12.53
CA GLY A 170 -48.01 3.28 -12.96
C GLY A 170 -48.12 3.41 -14.49
N PRO A 171 -48.92 4.37 -15.00
CA PRO A 171 -48.96 4.67 -16.42
C PRO A 171 -47.61 5.23 -16.87
N GLY A 172 -47.02 4.63 -17.90
CA GLY A 172 -45.81 5.10 -18.57
C GLY A 172 -46.11 5.50 -20.02
N SER A 173 -45.14 6.13 -20.67
CA SER A 173 -45.18 6.49 -22.09
C SER A 173 -44.08 5.75 -22.85
N ALA A 174 -44.43 5.09 -23.95
CA ALA A 174 -43.47 4.50 -24.86
C ALA A 174 -43.10 5.52 -25.94
N HIS A 175 -41.81 5.87 -26.04
CA HIS A 175 -41.28 6.80 -27.02
C HIS A 175 -40.32 6.09 -27.98
N ARG A 176 -40.40 6.43 -29.26
CA ARG A 176 -39.46 6.01 -30.29
C ARG A 176 -38.26 6.97 -30.33
N PHE A 177 -37.05 6.43 -30.25
CA PHE A 177 -35.80 7.18 -30.35
C PHE A 177 -34.94 6.61 -31.49
N GLU A 178 -34.30 7.51 -32.24
CA GLU A 178 -33.24 7.12 -33.17
C GLU A 178 -31.91 7.10 -32.41
N GLY A 179 -31.39 5.89 -32.20
CA GLY A 179 -30.07 5.65 -31.62
C GLY A 179 -29.01 5.40 -32.69
N ARG A 180 -27.77 5.25 -32.25
CA ARG A 180 -26.69 4.67 -33.06
C ARG A 180 -26.08 3.50 -32.32
N ASN A 181 -25.78 2.41 -33.03
CA ASN A 181 -25.10 1.27 -32.42
C ASN A 181 -23.64 1.67 -32.07
N PRO A 182 -22.91 0.84 -31.30
CA PRO A 182 -21.50 1.11 -30.96
C PRO A 182 -20.57 1.29 -32.18
N GLN A 183 -20.98 0.82 -33.36
CA GLN A 183 -20.28 0.98 -34.64
C GLN A 183 -20.69 2.27 -35.40
N GLY A 184 -21.63 3.06 -34.86
CA GLY A 184 -22.10 4.34 -35.42
C GLY A 184 -23.25 4.23 -36.43
N GLU A 185 -23.80 3.04 -36.65
CA GLU A 185 -24.94 2.80 -37.55
C GLU A 185 -26.27 3.17 -36.87
N PRO A 186 -27.22 3.80 -37.58
CA PRO A 186 -28.51 4.18 -37.01
C PRO A 186 -29.35 2.94 -36.66
N ILE A 187 -29.90 2.94 -35.45
CA ILE A 187 -30.78 1.90 -34.90
C ILE A 187 -32.03 2.57 -34.34
N ILE A 188 -33.18 1.93 -34.49
CA ILE A 188 -34.41 2.41 -33.86
C ILE A 188 -34.52 1.75 -32.50
N VAL A 189 -34.70 2.59 -31.48
CA VAL A 189 -34.78 2.20 -30.08
C VAL A 189 -36.15 2.61 -29.55
N GLN A 190 -36.93 1.67 -29.05
CA GLN A 190 -38.14 1.99 -28.31
C GLN A 190 -37.85 1.98 -26.82
N ARG A 191 -38.22 3.07 -26.13
CA ARG A 191 -37.98 3.27 -24.71
C ARG A 191 -39.28 3.53 -23.98
N THR A 192 -39.55 2.76 -22.93
CA THR A 192 -40.70 3.04 -22.05
C THR A 192 -40.23 3.88 -20.87
N THR A 193 -40.85 5.03 -20.66
CA THR A 193 -40.53 5.95 -19.56
C THR A 193 -41.71 6.07 -18.60
N ILE A 194 -41.41 6.11 -17.31
CA ILE A 194 -42.38 6.44 -16.25
C ILE A 194 -41.93 7.77 -15.67
N ASP A 195 -42.71 8.82 -15.92
CA ASP A 195 -42.40 10.14 -15.40
C ASP A 195 -42.67 10.21 -13.89
N PHE A 196 -41.76 10.88 -13.17
CA PHE A 196 -41.89 11.10 -11.74
C PHE A 196 -42.56 12.44 -11.47
N GLU A 197 -43.49 12.46 -10.52
CA GLU A 197 -43.80 13.70 -9.82
C GLU A 197 -42.62 14.10 -8.90
N PRO A 198 -42.45 15.40 -8.58
CA PRO A 198 -41.28 15.94 -7.85
C PRO A 198 -40.92 15.21 -6.54
N ASP A 199 -41.91 14.63 -5.85
CA ASP A 199 -41.75 13.96 -4.54
C ASP A 199 -41.77 12.41 -4.64
N GLN A 200 -42.02 11.83 -5.83
CA GLN A 200 -42.17 10.38 -5.99
C GLN A 200 -40.84 9.65 -6.14
N ALA A 201 -39.85 10.29 -6.77
CA ALA A 201 -38.57 9.68 -7.07
C ALA A 201 -37.80 9.21 -5.81
N SER A 202 -37.89 9.97 -4.71
CA SER A 202 -37.24 9.64 -3.43
C SER A 202 -37.84 8.39 -2.75
N ARG A 203 -39.02 7.93 -3.20
CA ARG A 203 -39.69 6.72 -2.69
C ARG A 203 -39.55 5.53 -3.64
N ILE A 204 -39.63 5.76 -4.95
CA ILE A 204 -39.65 4.69 -5.97
C ILE A 204 -38.23 4.20 -6.31
N LEU A 205 -37.24 5.10 -6.43
CA LEU A 205 -35.89 4.71 -6.84
C LEU A 205 -35.12 3.88 -5.80
N PRO A 206 -35.17 4.16 -4.47
CA PRO A 206 -34.38 3.41 -3.49
C PRO A 206 -34.55 1.88 -3.49
N PRO A 207 -35.77 1.30 -3.54
CA PRO A 207 -35.92 -0.16 -3.60
C PRO A 207 -35.35 -0.75 -4.90
N LEU A 208 -35.55 -0.08 -6.05
CA LEU A 208 -35.01 -0.53 -7.34
C LEU A 208 -33.47 -0.46 -7.39
N ILE A 209 -32.90 0.59 -6.79
CA ILE A 209 -31.44 0.72 -6.61
C ILE A 209 -30.93 -0.40 -5.70
N ALA A 210 -31.63 -0.73 -4.62
CA ALA A 210 -31.26 -1.84 -3.75
C ALA A 210 -31.28 -3.19 -4.49
N ASP A 211 -32.24 -3.41 -5.38
CA ASP A 211 -32.29 -4.59 -6.25
C ASP A 211 -31.16 -4.64 -7.29
N ALA A 212 -30.83 -3.51 -7.89
CA ALA A 212 -29.64 -3.37 -8.73
C ALA A 212 -28.35 -3.69 -7.96
N HIS A 213 -28.24 -3.20 -6.72
CA HIS A 213 -27.08 -3.49 -5.86
C HIS A 213 -27.00 -4.96 -5.47
N ARG A 214 -28.13 -5.62 -5.21
CA ARG A 214 -28.20 -7.07 -4.94
C ARG A 214 -27.70 -7.87 -6.15
N ARG A 215 -28.15 -7.53 -7.36
CA ARG A 215 -27.68 -8.17 -8.60
C ARG A 215 -26.19 -7.94 -8.83
N GLN A 216 -25.70 -6.72 -8.63
CA GLN A 216 -24.28 -6.40 -8.74
C GLN A 216 -23.42 -7.08 -7.67
N ALA A 217 -23.97 -7.33 -6.47
CA ALA A 217 -23.31 -8.12 -5.44
C ALA A 217 -23.21 -9.60 -5.88
N GLU A 218 -24.26 -10.14 -6.47
CA GLU A 218 -24.26 -11.52 -7.00
C GLU A 218 -23.29 -11.69 -8.16
N ILE A 219 -23.25 -10.75 -9.11
CA ILE A 219 -22.25 -10.72 -10.20
C ILE A 219 -20.84 -10.78 -9.62
N ARG A 220 -20.51 -9.90 -8.66
CA ARG A 220 -19.19 -9.88 -8.01
C ARG A 220 -18.88 -11.14 -7.22
N ARG A 221 -19.90 -11.75 -6.63
CA ARG A 221 -19.77 -13.01 -5.90
C ARG A 221 -19.41 -14.15 -6.84
N ILE A 222 -20.10 -14.28 -7.96
CA ILE A 222 -19.84 -15.30 -8.98
C ILE A 222 -18.46 -15.09 -9.63
N GLU A 223 -18.10 -13.84 -9.93
CA GLU A 223 -16.75 -13.50 -10.41
C GLU A 223 -15.68 -13.96 -9.40
N ARG A 224 -15.88 -13.71 -8.11
CA ARG A 224 -14.90 -14.03 -7.06
C ARG A 224 -14.85 -15.51 -6.70
N GLU A 225 -15.99 -16.18 -6.59
CA GLU A 225 -16.12 -17.57 -6.12
C GLU A 225 -15.90 -18.58 -7.25
N SER A 226 -16.24 -18.23 -8.50
CA SER A 226 -16.21 -19.17 -9.62
C SER A 226 -15.21 -18.74 -10.71
N ARG A 227 -15.30 -17.50 -11.22
CA ARG A 227 -14.49 -17.06 -12.38
C ARG A 227 -13.01 -16.88 -12.07
N PHE A 228 -12.66 -16.17 -10.99
CA PHE A 228 -11.28 -15.88 -10.61
C PHE A 228 -10.47 -17.13 -10.23
N PRO A 229 -11.02 -18.14 -9.53
CA PRO A 229 -10.33 -19.40 -9.34
C PRO A 229 -9.94 -20.10 -10.65
N ILE A 230 -10.81 -20.06 -11.66
CA ILE A 230 -10.53 -20.64 -12.98
C ILE A 230 -9.37 -19.89 -13.66
N ASP A 231 -9.40 -18.56 -13.70
CA ASP A 231 -8.30 -17.74 -14.26
C ASP A 231 -6.95 -18.03 -13.57
N ARG A 232 -6.98 -18.27 -12.26
CA ARG A 232 -5.78 -18.60 -11.49
C ARG A 232 -5.25 -19.99 -11.80
N ARG A 233 -6.13 -20.96 -12.03
CA ARG A 233 -5.75 -22.31 -12.46
C ARG A 233 -5.13 -22.26 -13.86
N LEU A 234 -5.76 -21.55 -14.80
CA LEU A 234 -5.22 -21.33 -16.14
C LEU A 234 -3.83 -20.68 -16.09
N ASN A 235 -3.68 -19.57 -15.34
CA ASN A 235 -2.37 -18.92 -15.16
C ASN A 235 -1.33 -19.86 -14.51
N ARG A 236 -1.73 -20.74 -13.58
CA ARG A 236 -0.82 -21.71 -12.95
C ARG A 236 -0.35 -22.76 -13.95
N LEU A 237 -1.23 -23.22 -14.84
CA LEU A 237 -0.86 -24.16 -15.89
C LEU A 237 0.12 -23.54 -16.89
N ASP A 238 -0.14 -22.30 -17.32
CA ASP A 238 0.76 -21.56 -18.20
C ASP A 238 2.14 -21.37 -17.57
N LEU A 239 2.20 -21.00 -16.28
CA LEU A 239 3.47 -20.86 -15.56
C LEU A 239 4.21 -22.19 -15.39
N ARG A 240 3.50 -23.30 -15.21
CA ARG A 240 4.11 -24.65 -15.14
C ARG A 240 4.75 -25.03 -16.46
N LEU A 241 4.04 -24.83 -17.57
CA LEU A 241 4.57 -25.09 -18.91
C LEU A 241 5.80 -24.21 -19.17
N ARG A 242 5.71 -22.92 -18.86
CA ARG A 242 6.81 -21.98 -19.03
C ARG A 242 8.05 -22.34 -18.20
N GLN A 243 7.86 -22.79 -16.97
CA GLN A 243 8.96 -23.27 -16.13
C GLN A 243 9.67 -24.48 -16.78
N ALA A 244 8.91 -25.42 -17.33
CA ALA A 244 9.47 -26.60 -17.99
C ALA A 244 10.24 -26.25 -19.28
N GLU A 245 9.78 -25.26 -20.05
CA GLU A 245 10.52 -24.73 -21.22
C GLU A 245 11.88 -24.14 -20.82
N LEU A 246 11.91 -23.35 -19.74
CA LEU A 246 13.15 -22.76 -19.23
C LEU A 246 14.13 -23.84 -18.76
N ASP A 247 13.63 -24.87 -18.08
CA ASP A 247 14.45 -26.00 -17.62
C ASP A 247 15.06 -26.78 -18.81
N LEU A 248 14.31 -26.97 -19.91
CA LEU A 248 14.82 -27.59 -21.15
C LEU A 248 15.89 -26.72 -21.81
N GLN A 249 15.68 -25.41 -21.93
CA GLN A 249 16.67 -24.47 -22.47
C GLN A 249 17.99 -24.53 -21.67
N ARG A 250 17.92 -24.67 -20.34
CA ARG A 250 19.10 -24.84 -19.49
C ARG A 250 19.84 -26.14 -19.76
N ALA A 251 19.11 -27.24 -19.98
CA ALA A 251 19.71 -28.52 -20.34
C ALA A 251 20.50 -28.43 -21.66
N GLN A 252 20.01 -27.65 -22.63
CA GLN A 252 20.63 -27.46 -23.94
C GLN A 252 21.83 -26.49 -23.93
N ASN A 253 21.77 -25.40 -23.17
CA ASN A 253 22.77 -24.32 -23.19
C ASN A 253 24.15 -24.66 -22.58
N GLY A 254 24.43 -25.91 -22.20
CA GLY A 254 25.80 -26.39 -21.91
C GLY A 254 26.55 -25.78 -20.71
N ARG A 255 26.00 -24.77 -20.03
CA ARG A 255 26.49 -24.21 -18.73
C ARG A 255 26.50 -25.22 -17.57
N THR A 256 26.08 -26.45 -17.85
CA THR A 256 25.92 -27.59 -16.95
C THR A 256 27.02 -28.64 -17.07
N ARG A 257 28.05 -28.44 -17.92
CA ARG A 257 29.23 -29.33 -17.90
C ARG A 257 29.83 -29.27 -16.49
N GLY A 258 29.78 -30.41 -15.77
CA GLY A 258 30.34 -30.53 -14.43
C GLY A 258 31.82 -30.18 -14.43
N LEU A 259 32.32 -29.70 -13.29
CA LEU A 259 33.76 -29.61 -13.08
C LEU A 259 34.36 -30.99 -13.33
N ALA A 260 35.25 -31.09 -14.31
CA ALA A 260 36.00 -32.31 -14.51
C ALA A 260 36.73 -32.63 -13.18
N LEU A 261 36.64 -33.88 -12.73
CA LEU A 261 37.37 -34.42 -11.58
C LEU A 261 38.84 -33.93 -11.39
N PRO A 262 39.63 -33.60 -12.43
CA PRO A 262 41.01 -33.14 -12.28
C PRO A 262 41.18 -31.85 -11.47
N LEU A 263 40.21 -30.92 -11.51
CA LEU A 263 40.31 -29.62 -10.81
C LEU A 263 40.16 -29.79 -9.28
N TRP A 264 39.27 -30.68 -8.85
CA TRP A 264 39.09 -31.02 -7.43
C TRP A 264 40.31 -31.76 -6.86
N ALA A 265 40.92 -32.64 -7.64
CA ALA A 265 42.17 -33.30 -7.27
C ALA A 265 43.32 -32.30 -7.09
N GLY A 266 43.44 -31.30 -7.99
CA GLY A 266 44.45 -30.23 -7.88
C GLY A 266 44.29 -29.38 -6.61
N LEU A 267 43.04 -29.05 -6.24
CA LEU A 267 42.75 -28.24 -5.06
C LEU A 267 43.13 -28.94 -3.74
N LEU A 268 42.84 -30.24 -3.64
CA LEU A 268 43.24 -31.08 -2.51
C LEU A 268 44.77 -31.12 -2.36
N VAL A 269 45.49 -31.23 -3.48
CA VAL A 269 46.96 -31.22 -3.49
C VAL A 269 47.51 -29.86 -3.05
N SER A 270 46.91 -28.74 -3.48
CA SER A 270 47.33 -27.39 -3.08
C SER A 270 47.09 -27.10 -1.59
N ILE A 271 45.98 -27.56 -1.02
CA ILE A 271 45.68 -27.39 0.42
C ILE A 271 46.66 -28.21 1.28
N VAL A 272 46.90 -29.47 0.91
CA VAL A 272 47.89 -30.33 1.59
C VAL A 272 49.30 -29.75 1.45
N GLY A 273 49.65 -29.23 0.27
CA GLY A 273 50.92 -28.55 0.00
C GLY A 273 51.11 -27.29 0.86
N CYS A 274 50.08 -26.44 1.00
CA CYS A 274 50.13 -25.25 1.86
C CYS A 274 50.28 -25.61 3.35
N ALA A 275 49.54 -26.61 3.85
CA ALA A 275 49.67 -27.06 5.23
C ALA A 275 51.09 -27.60 5.53
N TRP A 276 51.68 -28.30 4.57
CA TRP A 276 53.08 -28.76 4.65
C TRP A 276 54.07 -27.59 4.62
N LEU A 277 53.84 -26.59 3.76
CA LEU A 277 54.70 -25.42 3.64
C LEU A 277 54.67 -24.55 4.91
N ILE A 278 53.48 -24.31 5.47
CA ILE A 278 53.28 -23.57 6.73
C ILE A 278 54.04 -24.24 7.88
N LYS A 279 53.97 -25.57 7.98
CA LYS A 279 54.73 -26.36 8.97
C LYS A 279 56.24 -26.22 8.79
N ARG A 280 56.71 -26.01 7.55
CA ARG A 280 58.14 -25.91 7.19
C ARG A 280 58.70 -24.50 7.35
N THR A 281 57.92 -23.45 7.07
CA THR A 281 58.37 -22.05 7.09
C THR A 281 58.19 -21.37 8.43
N LEU A 282 57.09 -21.64 9.15
CA LEU A 282 56.93 -21.18 10.53
C LEU A 282 57.71 -22.12 11.45
N LYS A 283 59.00 -21.81 11.70
CA LYS A 283 59.77 -22.34 12.84
C LYS A 283 59.13 -21.84 14.14
N LEU A 284 57.93 -22.29 14.45
CA LEU A 284 57.29 -22.05 15.75
C LEU A 284 58.11 -22.83 16.79
N PRO A 285 58.67 -22.18 17.81
CA PRO A 285 59.30 -22.86 18.92
C PRO A 285 58.19 -23.50 19.77
N VAL A 286 57.68 -24.64 19.32
CA VAL A 286 56.73 -25.45 20.09
C VAL A 286 57.56 -26.35 20.97
N GLU A 287 57.63 -26.02 22.25
CA GLU A 287 58.16 -26.91 23.27
C GLU A 287 57.53 -28.30 23.16
N ARG A 288 58.41 -29.30 23.24
CA ARG A 288 58.12 -30.73 23.10
C ARG A 288 57.01 -31.18 24.06
N ARG A 289 55.75 -31.13 23.62
CA ARG A 289 54.75 -32.14 24.02
C ARG A 289 54.65 -33.18 22.91
N ARG A 290 55.46 -34.24 23.04
CA ARG A 290 55.38 -35.47 22.25
C ARG A 290 53.96 -36.06 22.42
N GLY A 291 53.15 -36.02 21.37
CA GLY A 291 51.88 -36.76 21.30
C GLY A 291 50.73 -36.06 20.55
N PHE A 292 50.65 -34.73 20.58
CA PHE A 292 49.42 -34.04 20.15
C PHE A 292 49.37 -33.63 18.67
N LEU A 293 50.52 -33.32 18.06
CA LEU A 293 50.59 -32.77 16.69
C LEU A 293 50.34 -33.75 15.52
N PRO A 294 50.79 -35.03 15.53
CA PRO A 294 50.55 -35.93 14.39
C PRO A 294 49.08 -36.33 14.25
N GLN A 295 48.32 -36.34 15.35
CA GLN A 295 46.89 -36.68 15.33
C GLN A 295 46.02 -35.53 14.79
N MET A 296 46.38 -34.25 15.02
CA MET A 296 45.65 -33.12 14.43
C MET A 296 45.82 -33.02 12.91
N THR A 297 46.98 -33.39 12.36
CA THR A 297 47.20 -33.36 10.90
C THR A 297 46.39 -34.43 10.16
N ILE A 298 46.27 -35.64 10.74
CA ILE A 298 45.46 -36.71 10.15
C ILE A 298 43.96 -36.41 10.32
N ARG A 299 43.53 -35.97 11.51
CA ARG A 299 42.12 -35.57 11.74
C ARG A 299 41.71 -34.37 10.89
N GLY A 300 42.62 -33.40 10.68
CA GLY A 300 42.41 -32.27 9.78
C GLY A 300 42.33 -32.66 8.31
N ALA A 301 43.17 -33.60 7.86
CA ALA A 301 43.12 -34.15 6.50
C ALA A 301 41.85 -34.98 6.25
N VAL A 302 41.42 -35.78 7.23
CA VAL A 302 40.15 -36.51 7.17
C VAL A 302 38.96 -35.55 7.18
N LEU A 303 38.98 -34.50 8.00
CA LEU A 303 37.93 -33.48 7.99
C LEU A 303 37.85 -32.76 6.64
N LEU A 304 38.99 -32.42 6.03
CA LEU A 304 39.07 -31.82 4.69
C LEU A 304 38.62 -32.77 3.58
N ALA A 305 38.96 -34.06 3.67
CA ALA A 305 38.49 -35.08 2.72
C ALA A 305 36.98 -35.32 2.85
N VAL A 306 36.45 -35.34 4.07
CA VAL A 306 35.01 -35.39 4.33
C VAL A 306 34.32 -34.12 3.83
N LEU A 307 34.91 -32.94 4.03
CA LEU A 307 34.38 -31.68 3.50
C LEU A 307 34.36 -31.69 1.97
N ALA A 308 35.42 -32.17 1.32
CA ALA A 308 35.51 -32.31 -0.13
C ALA A 308 34.51 -33.35 -0.67
N ALA A 309 34.31 -34.46 0.04
CA ALA A 309 33.30 -35.47 -0.30
C ALA A 309 31.87 -34.92 -0.13
N VAL A 310 31.60 -34.19 0.95
CA VAL A 310 30.33 -33.48 1.17
C VAL A 310 30.11 -32.43 0.07
N VAL A 311 31.16 -31.72 -0.36
CA VAL A 311 31.10 -30.74 -1.44
C VAL A 311 30.82 -31.38 -2.80
N ALA A 312 31.46 -32.53 -3.13
CA ALA A 312 31.16 -33.30 -4.33
C ALA A 312 29.72 -33.86 -4.31
N VAL A 313 29.25 -34.26 -3.13
CA VAL A 313 27.86 -34.69 -2.91
C VAL A 313 26.89 -33.51 -2.96
N ILE A 314 27.31 -32.27 -2.69
CA ILE A 314 26.48 -31.06 -2.85
C ILE A 314 26.40 -30.61 -4.31
N GLU A 315 27.39 -30.90 -5.16
CA GLU A 315 27.35 -30.50 -6.58
C GLU A 315 26.30 -31.30 -7.40
N HIS A 316 26.07 -32.56 -7.03
CA HIS A 316 25.17 -33.48 -7.75
C HIS A 316 23.64 -33.26 -7.56
N PRO A 317 23.09 -32.95 -6.37
CA PRO A 317 21.65 -32.87 -6.12
C PRO A 317 20.98 -31.58 -6.62
N TRP A 318 21.75 -30.57 -7.04
CA TRP A 318 21.23 -29.31 -7.59
C TRP A 318 21.18 -29.31 -9.11
N ALA A 319 21.62 -30.40 -9.76
CA ALA A 319 21.30 -30.66 -11.16
C ALA A 319 19.82 -31.05 -11.21
N GLY A 320 18.95 -30.07 -11.50
CA GLY A 320 17.51 -30.28 -11.60
C GLY A 320 17.13 -31.46 -12.50
N PRO A 321 15.90 -31.98 -12.36
CA PRO A 321 15.42 -33.07 -13.21
C PRO A 321 15.65 -32.72 -14.68
N ARG A 322 16.30 -33.63 -15.42
CA ARG A 322 16.53 -33.43 -16.85
C ARG A 322 15.19 -33.62 -17.57
N ILE A 323 14.47 -32.52 -17.76
CA ILE A 323 13.32 -32.48 -18.67
C ILE A 323 13.85 -32.75 -20.07
N THR A 324 13.34 -33.81 -20.69
CA THR A 324 13.58 -34.11 -22.11
C THR A 324 12.53 -33.43 -22.96
N ALA A 325 12.83 -33.23 -24.25
CA ALA A 325 11.85 -32.70 -25.21
C ALA A 325 10.54 -33.52 -25.20
N THR A 326 10.62 -34.84 -25.11
CA THR A 326 9.46 -35.74 -25.00
C THR A 326 8.62 -35.52 -23.75
N SER A 327 9.25 -35.27 -22.59
CA SER A 327 8.53 -34.98 -21.35
C SER A 327 7.84 -33.61 -21.37
N LEU A 328 8.42 -32.63 -22.08
CA LEU A 328 7.80 -31.32 -22.29
C LEU A 328 6.57 -31.43 -23.21
N GLU A 329 6.65 -32.23 -24.27
CA GLU A 329 5.52 -32.49 -25.16
C GLU A 329 4.35 -33.18 -24.43
N ALA A 330 4.65 -34.18 -23.58
CA ALA A 330 3.64 -34.83 -22.75
C ALA A 330 2.99 -33.84 -21.75
N LEU A 331 3.79 -32.98 -21.11
CA LEU A 331 3.26 -31.94 -20.22
C LEU A 331 2.39 -30.95 -20.99
N ARG A 332 2.82 -30.52 -22.18
CA ARG A 332 2.05 -29.61 -23.04
C ARG A 332 0.70 -30.19 -23.41
N ALA A 333 0.63 -31.46 -23.80
CA ALA A 333 -0.63 -32.14 -24.08
C ALA A 333 -1.56 -32.16 -22.85
N SER A 334 -1.04 -32.50 -21.67
CA SER A 334 -1.84 -32.50 -20.43
C SER A 334 -2.35 -31.11 -20.03
N VAL A 335 -1.52 -30.07 -20.21
CA VAL A 335 -1.88 -28.67 -19.95
C VAL A 335 -2.94 -28.19 -20.95
N GLU A 336 -2.81 -28.55 -22.24
CA GLU A 336 -3.78 -28.21 -23.26
C GLU A 336 -5.15 -28.84 -22.96
N GLU A 337 -5.20 -30.10 -22.53
CA GLU A 337 -6.44 -30.78 -22.11
C GLU A 337 -7.09 -30.09 -20.90
N GLU A 338 -6.36 -29.91 -19.79
CA GLU A 338 -6.89 -29.26 -18.58
C GLU A 338 -7.31 -27.80 -18.85
N SER A 339 -6.58 -27.09 -19.71
CA SER A 339 -6.92 -25.72 -20.08
C SER A 339 -8.20 -25.63 -20.93
N ARG A 340 -8.50 -26.63 -21.77
CA ARG A 340 -9.74 -26.68 -22.55
C ARG A 340 -10.95 -26.87 -21.64
N ASP A 341 -10.88 -27.80 -20.70
CA ASP A 341 -11.97 -28.05 -19.74
C ASP A 341 -12.27 -26.81 -18.90
N LEU A 342 -11.23 -26.15 -18.37
CA LEU A 342 -11.36 -24.90 -17.61
C LEU A 342 -11.94 -23.74 -18.45
N ARG A 343 -11.59 -23.66 -19.73
CA ARG A 343 -12.15 -22.64 -20.64
C ARG A 343 -13.63 -22.88 -20.93
N MET A 344 -14.04 -24.14 -21.11
CA MET A 344 -15.45 -24.50 -21.28
C MET A 344 -16.28 -24.14 -20.03
N GLU A 345 -15.75 -24.39 -18.83
CA GLU A 345 -16.38 -23.98 -17.58
C GLU A 345 -16.47 -22.44 -17.47
N ALA A 346 -15.40 -21.72 -17.83
CA ALA A 346 -15.39 -20.26 -17.87
C ALA A 346 -16.46 -19.70 -18.81
N GLU A 347 -16.65 -20.28 -20.00
CA GLU A 347 -17.66 -19.85 -20.97
C GLU A 347 -19.09 -20.02 -20.46
N GLN A 348 -19.36 -21.04 -19.63
CA GLN A 348 -20.68 -21.22 -19.01
C GLN A 348 -20.94 -20.13 -17.96
N ILE A 349 -19.94 -19.81 -17.15
CA ILE A 349 -20.02 -18.74 -16.15
C ILE A 349 -20.16 -17.38 -16.83
N ASP A 350 -19.40 -17.13 -17.88
CA ASP A 350 -19.43 -15.87 -18.63
C ASP A 350 -20.82 -15.63 -19.28
N ARG A 351 -21.50 -16.69 -19.74
CA ARG A 351 -22.90 -16.61 -20.20
C ARG A 351 -23.86 -16.20 -19.07
N LEU A 352 -23.76 -16.82 -17.91
CA LEU A 352 -24.60 -16.48 -16.77
C LEU A 352 -24.34 -15.05 -16.26
N LEU A 353 -23.08 -14.61 -16.26
CA LEU A 353 -22.71 -13.23 -15.94
C LEU A 353 -23.28 -12.25 -16.97
N MET A 354 -23.31 -12.61 -18.25
CA MET A 354 -23.91 -11.80 -19.32
C MET A 354 -25.41 -11.61 -19.10
N ASP A 355 -26.15 -12.68 -18.78
CA ASP A 355 -27.60 -12.59 -18.48
C ASP A 355 -27.89 -11.68 -17.28
N LEU A 356 -27.10 -11.81 -16.20
CA LEU A 356 -27.24 -10.95 -15.02
C LEU A 356 -26.93 -9.48 -15.33
N ARG A 357 -25.90 -9.21 -16.15
CA ARG A 357 -25.54 -7.84 -16.58
C ARG A 357 -26.63 -7.24 -17.47
N HIS A 358 -27.22 -8.03 -18.37
CA HIS A 358 -28.36 -7.58 -19.18
C HIS A 358 -29.57 -7.26 -18.30
N ALA A 359 -29.88 -8.11 -17.31
CA ALA A 359 -30.93 -7.81 -16.35
C ALA A 359 -30.66 -6.49 -15.61
N ASP A 360 -29.41 -6.25 -15.18
CA ASP A 360 -29.00 -5.03 -14.48
C ASP A 360 -29.25 -3.74 -15.30
N GLN A 361 -28.99 -3.80 -16.60
CA GLN A 361 -29.17 -2.68 -17.54
C GLN A 361 -30.64 -2.32 -17.85
N ARG A 362 -31.62 -3.14 -17.44
CA ARG A 362 -33.06 -2.93 -17.73
C ARG A 362 -33.64 -1.63 -17.17
N PHE A 363 -33.14 -1.19 -16.03
CA PHE A 363 -33.66 -0.02 -15.32
C PHE A 363 -32.62 1.09 -15.33
N ARG A 364 -33.01 2.26 -15.83
CA ARG A 364 -32.17 3.47 -15.82
C ARG A 364 -32.96 4.68 -15.31
N ALA A 365 -32.29 5.63 -14.68
CA ALA A 365 -32.90 6.85 -14.16
C ALA A 365 -32.48 8.07 -14.98
N VAL A 366 -33.46 8.90 -15.34
CA VAL A 366 -33.23 10.22 -15.94
C VAL A 366 -33.21 11.24 -14.82
N ILE A 367 -32.03 11.82 -14.58
CA ILE A 367 -31.82 12.85 -13.56
C ILE A 367 -31.27 14.09 -14.25
N LEU A 368 -32.04 15.17 -14.25
CA LEU A 368 -31.74 16.37 -15.03
C LEU A 368 -31.02 17.43 -14.19
N ASP A 369 -30.04 18.07 -14.80
CA ASP A 369 -29.45 19.32 -14.31
C ASP A 369 -30.42 20.48 -14.57
N PRO A 370 -30.89 21.23 -13.55
CA PRO A 370 -31.83 22.33 -13.74
C PRO A 370 -31.30 23.47 -14.61
N ARG A 371 -29.97 23.56 -14.79
CA ARG A 371 -29.34 24.64 -15.56
C ARG A 371 -29.36 24.38 -17.06
N THR A 372 -28.92 23.19 -17.45
CA THR A 372 -28.71 22.81 -18.86
C THR A 372 -29.85 21.95 -19.41
N GLY A 373 -30.67 21.36 -18.54
CA GLY A 373 -31.61 20.30 -18.91
C GLY A 373 -30.91 18.99 -19.30
N ALA A 374 -29.57 18.91 -19.17
CA ALA A 374 -28.83 17.71 -19.48
C ALA A 374 -29.09 16.63 -18.43
N GLN A 375 -29.19 15.38 -18.87
CA GLN A 375 -29.36 14.25 -17.98
C GLN A 375 -28.00 13.73 -17.48
N ALA A 376 -28.00 13.09 -16.31
CA ALA A 376 -26.87 12.35 -15.78
C ALA A 376 -26.50 11.21 -16.75
N PRO A 377 -25.30 11.25 -17.38
CA PRO A 377 -24.96 10.28 -18.40
C PRO A 377 -24.48 8.97 -17.79
N GLN A 378 -24.75 7.86 -18.48
CA GLN A 378 -24.19 6.54 -18.15
C GLN A 378 -22.67 6.49 -18.39
N THR A 379 -22.21 7.09 -19.49
CA THR A 379 -20.79 7.18 -19.88
C THR A 379 -20.49 8.54 -20.51
N THR A 380 -19.24 9.01 -20.46
CA THR A 380 -18.84 10.24 -21.16
C THR A 380 -18.86 10.12 -22.68
N SER A 381 -18.76 8.90 -23.21
CA SER A 381 -18.82 8.64 -24.65
C SER A 381 -20.24 8.76 -25.21
N ASP A 382 -21.25 8.45 -24.40
CA ASP A 382 -22.66 8.62 -24.79
C ASP A 382 -23.43 9.44 -23.73
N PRO A 383 -23.44 10.78 -23.86
CA PRO A 383 -24.12 11.66 -22.92
C PRO A 383 -25.65 11.54 -22.92
N ARG A 384 -26.23 10.86 -23.93
CA ARG A 384 -27.69 10.74 -24.11
C ARG A 384 -28.25 9.46 -23.51
N GLU A 385 -27.40 8.56 -23.02
CA GLU A 385 -27.82 7.37 -22.31
C GLU A 385 -28.13 7.68 -20.84
N PRO A 386 -29.33 7.33 -20.35
CA PRO A 386 -29.72 7.53 -18.95
C PRO A 386 -28.90 6.68 -17.98
N LEU A 387 -28.74 7.16 -16.75
CA LEU A 387 -27.91 6.53 -15.73
C LEU A 387 -28.46 5.16 -15.28
N VAL A 388 -27.64 4.10 -15.33
CA VAL A 388 -28.06 2.77 -14.86
C VAL A 388 -28.21 2.76 -13.34
N LEU A 389 -29.26 2.12 -12.81
CA LEU A 389 -29.52 2.13 -11.36
C LEU A 389 -28.37 1.54 -10.52
N SER A 390 -27.63 0.56 -11.04
CA SER A 390 -26.47 -0.04 -10.35
C SER A 390 -25.25 0.88 -10.27
N GLN A 391 -25.18 1.93 -11.11
CA GLN A 391 -24.17 2.97 -11.03
C GLN A 391 -24.51 4.01 -9.95
N ILE A 392 -25.75 4.09 -9.47
CA ILE A 392 -26.12 4.96 -8.35
C ILE A 392 -25.69 4.27 -7.05
N VAL A 393 -24.63 4.75 -6.41
CA VAL A 393 -24.18 4.23 -5.11
C VAL A 393 -25.10 4.70 -4.00
N ARG A 394 -25.54 5.96 -4.06
CA ARG A 394 -26.45 6.51 -3.08
C ARG A 394 -27.30 7.63 -3.68
N LEU A 395 -28.58 7.61 -3.32
CA LEU A 395 -29.51 8.71 -3.57
C LEU A 395 -29.81 9.40 -2.24
N ALA A 396 -29.58 10.70 -2.14
CA ALA A 396 -29.88 11.50 -0.97
C ALA A 396 -30.71 12.71 -1.34
N ALA A 397 -31.74 13.02 -0.56
CA ALA A 397 -32.54 14.25 -0.65
C ALA A 397 -32.33 15.10 0.62
N PRO A 398 -31.19 15.80 0.78
CA PRO A 398 -30.79 16.41 2.05
C PRO A 398 -31.79 17.45 2.60
N ASN A 399 -32.58 18.05 1.71
CA ASN A 399 -33.57 19.08 2.03
C ASN A 399 -34.83 18.49 2.70
N GLU A 400 -35.16 17.23 2.45
CA GLU A 400 -36.31 16.54 3.05
C GLU A 400 -35.97 15.82 4.36
N LEU A 401 -34.68 15.57 4.62
CA LEU A 401 -34.25 14.77 5.76
C LEU A 401 -34.50 15.48 7.09
N SER A 402 -35.23 14.80 7.98
CA SER A 402 -35.28 15.14 9.40
C SER A 402 -33.89 15.01 10.06
N PHE A 403 -33.72 15.53 11.27
CA PHE A 403 -32.45 15.38 12.00
C PHE A 403 -32.04 13.90 12.16
N ALA A 404 -33.00 13.02 12.48
CA ALA A 404 -32.76 11.57 12.55
C ALA A 404 -32.36 10.98 11.18
N GLY A 405 -32.99 11.45 10.09
CA GLY A 405 -32.61 11.09 8.72
C GLY A 405 -31.18 11.51 8.37
N LYS A 406 -30.79 12.74 8.74
CA LYS A 406 -29.43 13.25 8.56
C LYS A 406 -28.41 12.45 9.37
N LEU A 407 -28.74 12.09 10.62
CA LEU A 407 -27.88 11.25 11.47
C LEU A 407 -27.69 9.84 10.89
N ARG A 408 -28.77 9.22 10.37
CA ARG A 408 -28.68 7.91 9.70
C ARG A 408 -27.82 7.98 8.43
N LEU A 409 -28.00 9.02 7.62
CA LEU A 409 -27.20 9.24 6.41
C LEU A 409 -25.72 9.48 6.75
N TYR A 410 -25.46 10.26 7.81
CA TYR A 410 -24.12 10.52 8.33
C TYR A 410 -23.43 9.23 8.78
N ALA A 411 -24.09 8.43 9.62
CA ALA A 411 -23.56 7.16 10.10
C ALA A 411 -23.26 6.19 8.94
N SER A 412 -24.16 6.11 7.94
CA SER A 412 -23.91 5.23 6.78
C SER A 412 -22.84 5.76 5.83
N ARG A 413 -22.57 7.08 5.79
CA ARG A 413 -21.41 7.63 5.06
C ARG A 413 -20.10 7.32 5.77
N ILE A 414 -20.06 7.39 7.10
CA ILE A 414 -18.87 6.96 7.87
C ILE A 414 -18.63 5.45 7.69
N ALA A 415 -19.68 4.64 7.77
CA ALA A 415 -19.56 3.20 7.58
C ALA A 415 -19.04 2.85 6.17
N GLU A 416 -19.58 3.50 5.12
CA GLU A 416 -19.07 3.37 3.75
C GLU A 416 -17.61 3.84 3.65
N PHE A 417 -17.27 4.98 4.26
CA PHE A 417 -15.91 5.51 4.24
C PHE A 417 -14.90 4.55 4.88
N VAL A 418 -15.23 3.92 6.01
CA VAL A 418 -14.30 3.05 6.73
C VAL A 418 -14.25 1.63 6.15
N ALA A 419 -15.40 1.06 5.78
CA ALA A 419 -15.52 -0.35 5.39
C ALA A 419 -15.66 -0.57 3.88
N GLY A 420 -15.95 0.48 3.10
CA GLY A 420 -16.14 0.39 1.66
C GLY A 420 -14.82 0.30 0.88
N GLU A 421 -14.97 -0.09 -0.38
CA GLU A 421 -13.88 -0.07 -1.38
C GLU A 421 -13.71 1.35 -1.97
N PRO A 422 -12.49 1.74 -2.34
CA PRO A 422 -12.24 3.02 -2.98
C PRO A 422 -12.84 3.09 -4.38
N ARG A 423 -13.29 4.29 -4.77
CA ARG A 423 -13.89 4.60 -6.07
C ARG A 423 -13.23 5.83 -6.68
N ASN A 424 -13.38 6.03 -7.99
CA ASN A 424 -12.85 7.18 -8.73
C ASN A 424 -11.38 7.50 -8.38
N ALA A 425 -10.52 6.47 -8.47
CA ALA A 425 -9.10 6.54 -8.12
C ALA A 425 -8.83 7.07 -6.69
N ASN A 426 -9.60 6.58 -5.71
CA ASN A 426 -9.60 6.94 -4.27
C ASN A 426 -10.07 8.34 -3.92
N GLN A 427 -10.67 9.06 -4.86
CA GLN A 427 -11.25 10.37 -4.56
C GLN A 427 -12.62 10.23 -3.90
N GLU A 428 -13.23 9.04 -3.97
CA GLU A 428 -14.56 8.73 -3.45
C GLU A 428 -14.62 7.30 -2.88
N GLY A 429 -15.73 6.99 -2.21
CA GLY A 429 -15.97 5.67 -1.62
C GLY A 429 -15.21 5.46 -0.31
N GLY A 430 -14.82 4.21 -0.06
CA GLY A 430 -14.21 3.80 1.21
C GLY A 430 -12.69 3.67 1.16
N VAL A 431 -12.09 3.61 2.34
CA VAL A 431 -10.64 3.54 2.57
C VAL A 431 -10.23 2.23 3.24
N PHE A 432 -11.08 1.22 3.23
CA PHE A 432 -10.82 -0.05 3.91
C PHE A 432 -9.46 -0.68 3.50
N PRO A 433 -9.11 -0.80 2.20
CA PRO A 433 -7.80 -1.31 1.79
C PRO A 433 -6.62 -0.45 2.28
N VAL A 434 -6.85 0.86 2.43
CA VAL A 434 -5.87 1.84 2.92
C VAL A 434 -5.58 1.63 4.41
N ILE A 435 -6.62 1.34 5.20
CA ILE A 435 -6.50 1.00 6.62
C ILE A 435 -5.71 -0.29 6.78
N ILE A 436 -6.10 -1.35 6.06
CA ILE A 436 -5.44 -2.66 6.14
C ILE A 436 -3.98 -2.57 5.71
N GLY A 437 -3.69 -1.83 4.62
CA GLY A 437 -2.32 -1.60 4.17
C GLY A 437 -1.46 -0.87 5.21
N THR A 438 -2.00 0.19 5.83
CA THR A 438 -1.32 0.95 6.89
C THR A 438 -1.03 0.10 8.13
N VAL A 439 -2.03 -0.64 8.61
CA VAL A 439 -1.87 -1.52 9.79
C VAL A 439 -0.90 -2.66 9.50
N THR A 440 -1.05 -3.35 8.37
CA THR A 440 -0.19 -4.48 8.00
C THR A 440 1.27 -4.04 7.87
N LEU A 441 1.52 -2.92 7.19
CA LEU A 441 2.85 -2.33 7.07
C LEU A 441 3.46 -2.05 8.44
N THR A 442 2.67 -1.41 9.31
CA THR A 442 3.10 -1.04 10.66
C THR A 442 3.42 -2.26 11.52
N LEU A 443 2.67 -3.36 11.38
CA LEU A 443 2.96 -4.60 12.08
C LEU A 443 4.22 -5.28 11.52
N LEU A 444 4.36 -5.36 10.20
CA LEU A 444 5.52 -5.97 9.55
C LEU A 444 6.82 -5.24 9.89
N LEU A 445 6.83 -3.90 9.84
CA LEU A 445 8.02 -3.13 10.21
C LEU A 445 8.35 -3.34 11.69
N THR A 446 7.34 -3.42 12.57
CA THR A 446 7.54 -3.60 14.02
C THR A 446 8.17 -4.95 14.32
N VAL A 447 7.67 -6.01 13.67
CA VAL A 447 8.23 -7.37 13.77
C VAL A 447 9.67 -7.42 13.27
N ALA A 448 10.01 -6.66 12.24
CA ALA A 448 11.38 -6.59 11.74
C ALA A 448 12.31 -5.76 12.65
N VAL A 449 11.87 -4.58 13.09
CA VAL A 449 12.74 -3.60 13.75
C VAL A 449 12.95 -3.86 15.24
N VAL A 450 11.91 -4.29 15.97
CA VAL A 450 11.99 -4.41 17.43
C VAL A 450 12.99 -5.48 17.86
N PRO A 451 12.95 -6.72 17.34
CA PRO A 451 13.91 -7.75 17.73
C PRO A 451 15.34 -7.36 17.37
N LEU A 452 15.55 -6.83 16.15
CA LEU A 452 16.88 -6.44 15.68
C LEU A 452 17.45 -5.29 16.52
N GLY A 453 16.63 -4.26 16.81
CA GLY A 453 17.03 -3.13 17.63
C GLY A 453 17.35 -3.52 19.07
N VAL A 454 16.56 -4.40 19.66
CA VAL A 454 16.80 -4.92 21.02
C VAL A 454 18.09 -5.74 21.08
N ILE A 455 18.32 -6.64 20.12
CA ILE A 455 19.56 -7.44 20.06
C ILE A 455 20.78 -6.53 19.90
N ALA A 456 20.71 -5.55 18.99
CA ALA A 456 21.80 -4.59 18.79
C ALA A 456 22.10 -3.78 20.06
N ALA A 457 21.07 -3.30 20.75
CA ALA A 457 21.22 -2.56 22.00
C ALA A 457 21.78 -3.42 23.15
N ILE A 458 21.33 -4.68 23.29
CA ILE A 458 21.91 -5.63 24.25
C ILE A 458 23.39 -5.84 23.96
N TYR A 459 23.77 -6.01 22.68
CA TYR A 459 25.16 -6.18 22.31
C TYR A 459 26.00 -4.94 22.64
N LEU A 460 25.54 -3.75 22.22
CA LEU A 460 26.23 -2.48 22.43
C LEU A 460 26.41 -2.15 23.92
N ARG A 461 25.42 -2.50 24.75
CA ARG A 461 25.43 -2.18 26.18
C ARG A 461 26.13 -3.22 27.04
N GLU A 462 25.87 -4.51 26.78
CA GLU A 462 26.34 -5.58 27.65
C GLU A 462 27.66 -6.16 27.18
N TYR A 463 27.84 -6.39 25.88
CA TYR A 463 28.97 -7.15 25.35
C TYR A 463 30.08 -6.26 24.80
N ALA A 464 29.75 -5.12 24.22
CA ALA A 464 30.70 -4.27 23.54
C ALA A 464 31.60 -3.52 24.53
N ARG A 465 32.92 -3.63 24.37
CA ARG A 465 33.90 -2.87 25.15
C ARG A 465 34.02 -1.47 24.57
N GLN A 466 34.08 -0.45 25.44
CA GLN A 466 34.27 0.94 25.03
C GLN A 466 35.56 1.08 24.20
N GLY A 467 35.42 1.55 22.97
CA GLY A 467 36.51 1.79 22.03
C GLY A 467 36.05 2.53 20.78
N LEU A 468 36.98 2.81 19.87
CA LEU A 468 36.72 3.57 18.65
C LEU A 468 35.57 2.97 17.82
N LEU A 469 35.53 1.65 17.69
CA LEU A 469 34.49 0.96 16.92
C LEU A 469 33.10 1.13 17.54
N THR A 470 32.96 0.95 18.86
CA THR A 470 31.66 1.11 19.54
C THR A 470 31.18 2.55 19.51
N SER A 471 32.10 3.51 19.64
CA SER A 471 31.78 4.93 19.52
C SER A 471 31.36 5.27 18.09
N ALA A 472 32.06 4.76 17.07
CA ALA A 472 31.70 4.95 15.67
C ALA A 472 30.31 4.36 15.34
N VAL A 473 30.00 3.15 15.83
CA VAL A 473 28.66 2.55 15.65
C VAL A 473 27.59 3.40 16.32
N ARG A 474 27.81 3.86 17.55
CA ARG A 474 26.84 4.71 18.27
C ARG A 474 26.63 6.06 17.58
N ILE A 475 27.69 6.69 17.10
CA ILE A 475 27.62 7.90 16.27
C ILE A 475 26.84 7.62 14.99
N GLY A 476 27.11 6.48 14.32
CA GLY A 476 26.39 6.05 13.13
C GLY A 476 24.89 5.87 13.37
N VAL A 477 24.51 5.19 14.46
CA VAL A 477 23.10 5.03 14.85
C VAL A 477 22.43 6.39 15.09
N ASN A 478 23.09 7.29 15.82
CA ASN A 478 22.55 8.63 16.07
C ASN A 478 22.45 9.47 14.79
N ASN A 479 23.43 9.36 13.89
CA ASN A 479 23.42 10.07 12.60
C ASN A 479 22.33 9.54 11.67
N LEU A 480 22.09 8.21 11.66
CA LEU A 480 20.99 7.60 10.90
C LEU A 480 19.63 8.16 11.33
N ALA A 481 19.43 8.43 12.62
CA ALA A 481 18.20 9.07 13.08
C ALA A 481 17.97 10.49 12.50
N GLY A 482 19.04 11.17 12.06
CA GLY A 482 19.00 12.49 11.43
C GLY A 482 18.93 12.47 9.90
N VAL A 483 19.03 11.30 9.24
CA VAL A 483 18.95 11.22 7.78
C VAL A 483 17.52 11.50 7.30
N PRO A 484 17.31 12.38 6.30
CA PRO A 484 15.98 12.66 5.77
C PRO A 484 15.29 11.39 5.24
N SER A 485 14.00 11.21 5.53
CA SER A 485 13.29 9.97 5.22
C SER A 485 13.24 9.64 3.72
N ILE A 486 13.25 10.65 2.84
CA ILE A 486 13.30 10.44 1.39
C ILE A 486 14.55 9.67 0.94
N VAL A 487 15.68 9.84 1.62
CA VAL A 487 16.95 9.13 1.31
C VAL A 487 16.78 7.64 1.54
N TYR A 488 16.10 7.25 2.62
CA TYR A 488 15.74 5.84 2.86
C TYR A 488 14.82 5.30 1.78
N GLY A 489 13.87 6.10 1.27
CA GLY A 489 13.00 5.72 0.16
C GLY A 489 13.78 5.42 -1.13
N VAL A 490 14.70 6.30 -1.51
CA VAL A 490 15.55 6.10 -2.70
C VAL A 490 16.46 4.88 -2.51
N PHE A 491 17.06 4.74 -1.32
CA PHE A 491 17.85 3.55 -0.97
C PHE A 491 17.00 2.28 -1.07
N GLY A 492 15.78 2.28 -0.52
CA GLY A 492 14.89 1.14 -0.56
C GLY A 492 14.51 0.77 -2.00
N LEU A 493 14.22 1.74 -2.86
CA LEU A 493 13.93 1.48 -4.26
C LEU A 493 15.14 0.87 -5.00
N GLY A 494 16.33 1.47 -4.85
CA GLY A 494 17.54 1.00 -5.54
C GLY A 494 18.07 -0.34 -5.01
N PHE A 495 18.13 -0.49 -3.68
CA PHE A 495 18.68 -1.69 -3.04
C PHE A 495 17.63 -2.80 -2.92
N PHE A 496 16.47 -2.54 -2.33
CA PHE A 496 15.49 -3.59 -2.11
C PHE A 496 14.75 -3.98 -3.39
N CYS A 497 14.22 -3.04 -4.19
CA CYS A 497 13.48 -3.42 -5.40
C CYS A 497 14.41 -3.79 -6.56
N TYR A 498 15.31 -2.89 -6.96
CA TYR A 498 16.10 -3.09 -8.18
C TYR A 498 17.29 -4.04 -8.04
N THR A 499 17.84 -4.18 -6.83
CA THR A 499 18.96 -5.10 -6.58
C THR A 499 18.46 -6.42 -6.02
N LEU A 500 17.94 -6.43 -4.79
CA LEU A 500 17.51 -7.67 -4.12
C LEU A 500 16.26 -8.27 -4.76
N GLY A 501 15.23 -7.48 -5.05
CA GLY A 501 13.98 -7.95 -5.65
C GLY A 501 14.19 -8.55 -7.04
N ARG A 502 15.03 -7.91 -7.86
CA ARG A 502 15.46 -8.48 -9.15
C ARG A 502 16.22 -9.80 -8.97
N TRP A 503 17.14 -9.86 -8.02
CA TRP A 503 17.91 -11.08 -7.74
C TRP A 503 16.99 -12.20 -7.24
N VAL A 504 16.04 -11.91 -6.36
CA VAL A 504 15.04 -12.87 -5.87
C VAL A 504 14.12 -13.36 -7.00
N ASP A 505 13.72 -12.49 -7.92
CA ASP A 505 12.80 -12.84 -9.01
C ASP A 505 13.48 -13.68 -10.11
N ALA A 506 14.67 -13.29 -10.56
CA ALA A 506 15.31 -13.83 -11.76
C ALA A 506 16.77 -14.29 -11.57
N GLY A 507 17.29 -14.28 -10.34
CA GLY A 507 18.67 -14.66 -10.04
C GLY A 507 19.70 -13.62 -10.50
N PRO A 508 20.99 -14.01 -10.56
CA PRO A 508 22.06 -13.17 -11.11
C PRO A 508 21.86 -12.93 -12.61
N THR A 509 22.10 -11.70 -13.08
CA THR A 509 22.11 -11.42 -14.54
C THR A 509 23.24 -12.12 -15.26
N ASP A 510 24.44 -12.05 -14.69
CA ASP A 510 25.65 -12.65 -15.23
C ASP A 510 26.25 -13.57 -14.17
N PRO A 511 25.71 -14.79 -14.00
CA PRO A 511 26.27 -15.75 -13.07
C PRO A 511 27.67 -16.17 -13.53
N LEU A 512 28.58 -16.34 -12.57
CA LEU A 512 29.92 -16.83 -12.88
C LEU A 512 29.85 -18.26 -13.42
N PRO A 513 30.75 -18.64 -14.35
CA PRO A 513 30.98 -20.04 -14.67
C PRO A 513 31.21 -20.86 -13.39
N ARG A 514 30.68 -22.10 -13.34
CA ARG A 514 30.76 -22.95 -12.15
C ARG A 514 32.20 -23.12 -11.63
N THR A 515 33.17 -23.21 -12.53
CA THR A 515 34.60 -23.29 -12.23
C THR A 515 35.10 -22.05 -11.46
N GLU A 516 34.82 -20.86 -11.98
CA GLU A 516 35.20 -19.58 -11.35
C GLU A 516 34.51 -19.37 -10.00
N TRP A 517 33.24 -19.75 -9.92
CA TRP A 517 32.48 -19.68 -8.67
C TRP A 517 33.10 -20.57 -7.57
N TRP A 518 33.46 -21.82 -7.90
CA TRP A 518 34.12 -22.72 -6.95
C TRP A 518 35.53 -22.25 -6.56
N MET A 519 36.28 -21.65 -7.48
CA MET A 519 37.57 -21.01 -7.15
C MET A 519 37.38 -19.90 -6.11
N LEU A 520 36.32 -19.09 -6.20
CA LEU A 520 36.00 -18.07 -5.20
C LEU A 520 35.62 -18.68 -3.84
N VAL A 521 34.82 -19.76 -3.81
CA VAL A 521 34.47 -20.46 -2.57
C VAL A 521 35.72 -20.97 -1.85
N VAL A 522 36.64 -21.60 -2.58
CA VAL A 522 37.90 -22.06 -1.99
C VAL A 522 38.75 -20.88 -1.53
N GLY A 523 38.82 -19.81 -2.33
CA GLY A 523 39.46 -18.55 -1.94
C GLY A 523 38.93 -18.01 -0.60
N VAL A 524 37.60 -17.99 -0.42
CA VAL A 524 36.96 -17.60 0.85
C VAL A 524 37.36 -18.49 2.01
N LEU A 525 37.37 -19.81 1.82
CA LEU A 525 37.75 -20.75 2.88
C LEU A 525 39.21 -20.53 3.30
N LEU A 526 40.10 -20.26 2.34
CA LEU A 526 41.51 -19.91 2.62
C LEU A 526 41.63 -18.60 3.41
N VAL A 527 40.86 -17.57 3.05
CA VAL A 527 40.83 -16.28 3.77
C VAL A 527 40.30 -16.45 5.20
N ILE A 528 39.25 -17.27 5.39
CA ILE A 528 38.71 -17.59 6.73
C ILE A 528 39.73 -18.35 7.57
N ALA A 529 40.39 -19.36 6.98
CA ALA A 529 41.44 -20.12 7.66
C ALA A 529 42.62 -19.22 8.07
N LEU A 530 43.02 -18.29 7.20
CA LEU A 530 44.03 -17.27 7.50
C LEU A 530 43.56 -16.34 8.64
N ALA A 531 42.32 -15.87 8.61
CA ALA A 531 41.74 -15.02 9.66
C ALA A 531 41.72 -15.73 11.03
N MET A 532 41.33 -17.01 11.06
CA MET A 532 41.39 -17.84 12.27
C MET A 532 42.83 -18.04 12.76
N GLY A 533 43.76 -18.36 11.86
CA GLY A 533 45.17 -18.55 12.19
C GLY A 533 45.80 -17.30 12.80
N LEU A 534 45.58 -16.14 12.17
CA LEU A 534 46.02 -14.84 12.69
C LEU A 534 45.36 -14.51 14.05
N GLY A 535 44.08 -14.81 14.22
CA GLY A 535 43.37 -14.62 15.48
C GLY A 535 43.89 -15.50 16.63
N LEU A 536 44.27 -16.75 16.34
CA LEU A 536 44.90 -17.65 17.31
C LEU A 536 46.32 -17.18 17.67
N LEU A 537 47.12 -16.80 16.67
CA LEU A 537 48.47 -16.26 16.88
C LEU A 537 48.44 -14.94 17.66
N ALA A 538 47.45 -14.09 17.42
CA ALA A 538 47.25 -12.85 18.18
C ALA A 538 47.05 -13.12 19.69
N ARG A 539 46.38 -14.22 20.06
CA ARG A 539 46.20 -14.62 21.47
C ARG A 539 47.49 -15.12 22.14
N ALA A 540 48.43 -15.64 21.35
CA ALA A 540 49.70 -16.21 21.83
C ALA A 540 50.89 -15.22 21.77
N SER A 541 50.67 -14.00 21.27
CA SER A 541 51.74 -13.01 20.99
C SER A 541 51.83 -11.89 22.03
N THR A 542 52.92 -11.11 21.98
CA THR A 542 53.15 -9.94 22.85
C THR A 542 52.13 -8.83 22.56
N ARG A 543 51.90 -7.93 23.53
CA ARG A 543 50.79 -6.95 23.49
C ARG A 543 50.74 -6.07 22.23
N SER A 544 51.90 -5.71 21.66
CA SER A 544 52.01 -4.94 20.41
C SER A 544 51.67 -5.79 19.18
N SER A 545 52.31 -6.95 19.04
CA SER A 545 52.10 -7.88 17.92
C SER A 545 50.71 -8.53 17.93
N ALA A 546 50.11 -8.73 19.11
CA ALA A 546 48.73 -9.19 19.25
C ALA A 546 47.72 -8.20 18.65
N ARG A 547 47.99 -6.89 18.78
CA ARG A 547 47.11 -5.84 18.25
C ARG A 547 47.17 -5.78 16.71
N THR A 548 48.36 -5.88 16.13
CA THR A 548 48.54 -5.87 14.67
C THR A 548 47.98 -7.14 14.05
N LEU A 549 48.28 -8.32 14.59
CA LEU A 549 47.74 -9.60 14.13
C LEU A 549 46.21 -9.64 14.25
N GLY A 550 45.64 -9.10 15.33
CA GLY A 550 44.20 -8.99 15.52
C GLY A 550 43.52 -8.07 14.49
N LEU A 551 44.19 -6.98 14.10
CA LEU A 551 43.69 -6.08 13.05
C LEU A 551 43.69 -6.75 11.67
N PHE A 552 44.79 -7.45 11.32
CA PHE A 552 44.85 -8.23 10.07
C PHE A 552 43.81 -9.35 10.05
N ALA A 553 43.61 -10.06 11.16
CA ALA A 553 42.55 -11.06 11.28
C ALA A 553 41.16 -10.44 11.04
N GLY A 554 40.90 -9.25 11.60
CA GLY A 554 39.67 -8.50 11.37
C GLY A 554 39.48 -8.12 9.90
N LEU A 555 40.52 -7.63 9.23
CA LEU A 555 40.47 -7.30 7.80
C LEU A 555 40.19 -8.55 6.95
N CYS A 556 40.82 -9.68 7.25
CA CYS A 556 40.54 -10.95 6.55
C CYS A 556 39.08 -11.39 6.74
N TRP A 557 38.48 -11.21 7.93
CA TRP A 557 37.06 -11.48 8.14
C TRP A 557 36.16 -10.59 7.28
N ILE A 558 36.45 -9.29 7.18
CA ILE A 558 35.70 -8.36 6.33
C ILE A 558 35.80 -8.79 4.87
N THR A 559 37.03 -9.08 4.40
CA THR A 559 37.26 -9.55 3.03
C THR A 559 36.52 -10.87 2.76
N ALA A 560 36.54 -11.82 3.69
CA ALA A 560 35.80 -13.06 3.57
C ALA A 560 34.30 -12.81 3.43
N VAL A 561 33.72 -11.91 4.24
CA VAL A 561 32.31 -11.54 4.14
C VAL A 561 31.99 -10.91 2.78
N CYS A 562 32.81 -9.99 2.29
CA CYS A 562 32.63 -9.37 0.98
C CYS A 562 32.66 -10.41 -0.15
N ILE A 563 33.61 -11.35 -0.12
CA ILE A 563 33.70 -12.40 -1.13
C ILE A 563 32.50 -13.36 -1.01
N VAL A 564 32.06 -13.71 0.21
CA VAL A 564 30.84 -14.52 0.42
C VAL A 564 29.61 -13.85 -0.19
N ILE A 565 29.45 -12.53 0.01
CA ILE A 565 28.37 -11.76 -0.63
C ILE A 565 28.49 -11.83 -2.16
N GLY A 566 29.71 -11.67 -2.70
CA GLY A 566 29.98 -11.82 -4.13
C GLY A 566 29.61 -13.21 -4.66
N ILE A 567 30.03 -14.28 -3.98
CA ILE A 567 29.70 -15.68 -4.28
C ILE A 567 28.19 -15.88 -4.33
N ILE A 568 27.45 -15.37 -3.35
CA ILE A 568 25.99 -15.47 -3.32
C ILE A 568 25.39 -14.68 -4.49
N ALA A 569 25.85 -13.45 -4.71
CA ALA A 569 25.31 -12.57 -5.75
C ALA A 569 25.52 -13.12 -7.17
N THR A 570 26.60 -13.86 -7.42
CA THR A 570 26.97 -14.40 -8.74
C THR A 570 26.79 -15.91 -8.84
N THR A 571 25.97 -16.52 -7.98
CA THR A 571 25.86 -17.98 -7.92
C THR A 571 25.22 -18.57 -9.18
N PRO A 572 25.84 -19.57 -9.83
CA PRO A 572 25.25 -20.21 -11.01
C PRO A 572 24.11 -21.16 -10.67
N TYR A 573 23.81 -21.38 -9.39
CA TYR A 573 22.84 -22.37 -8.91
C TYR A 573 21.49 -21.76 -8.54
N PHE A 574 21.36 -20.44 -8.52
CA PHE A 574 20.11 -19.74 -8.21
C PHE A 574 19.65 -18.98 -9.45
N HIS A 575 18.43 -19.27 -9.90
CA HIS A 575 17.84 -18.67 -11.10
C HIS A 575 16.65 -17.74 -10.77
N GLY A 576 16.43 -17.49 -9.46
CA GLY A 576 15.27 -16.75 -8.97
C GLY A 576 14.13 -17.69 -8.57
N PHE A 577 13.34 -17.27 -7.59
CA PHE A 577 12.15 -18.01 -7.14
C PHE A 577 10.95 -17.82 -8.08
N PHE A 578 10.97 -16.79 -8.94
CA PHE A 578 9.83 -16.39 -9.78
C PHE A 578 10.22 -16.22 -11.25
N GLU A 579 11.21 -16.96 -11.71
CA GLU A 579 11.81 -16.80 -13.04
C GLU A 579 10.80 -16.95 -14.19
N ALA A 580 9.89 -17.93 -14.11
CA ALA A 580 8.82 -18.08 -15.10
C ALA A 580 7.92 -16.85 -15.19
N LYS A 581 7.64 -16.18 -14.06
CA LYS A 581 6.88 -14.91 -14.05
C LYS A 581 7.74 -13.78 -14.62
N ALA A 582 8.99 -13.68 -14.20
CA ALA A 582 9.91 -12.64 -14.67
C ALA A 582 10.15 -12.72 -16.18
N ALA A 583 10.24 -13.93 -16.74
CA ALA A 583 10.38 -14.18 -18.18
C ALA A 583 9.16 -13.71 -18.99
N ASN A 584 7.98 -13.64 -18.37
CA ASN A 584 6.76 -13.10 -18.96
C ASN A 584 6.54 -11.62 -18.62
N ASN A 585 7.60 -10.88 -18.26
CA ASN A 585 7.55 -9.49 -17.82
C ASN A 585 6.67 -9.23 -16.58
N ILE A 586 6.43 -10.26 -15.75
CA ILE A 586 5.69 -10.14 -14.49
C ILE A 586 6.70 -10.11 -13.33
N SER A 587 6.97 -8.92 -12.80
CA SER A 587 7.81 -8.74 -11.61
C SER A 587 7.06 -9.05 -10.32
N THR A 588 7.65 -9.86 -9.42
CA THR A 588 7.07 -10.19 -8.11
C THR A 588 7.67 -9.31 -7.03
N PHE A 589 8.96 -9.49 -6.71
CA PHE A 589 9.68 -8.68 -5.73
C PHE A 589 10.53 -7.57 -6.36
N ARG A 590 10.83 -7.61 -7.65
CA ARG A 590 11.36 -6.43 -8.36
C ARG A 590 10.34 -5.28 -8.36
N ALA A 591 9.05 -5.62 -8.29
CA ALA A 591 7.99 -4.66 -8.13
C ALA A 591 8.00 -4.02 -6.73
N ARG A 592 7.35 -2.86 -6.63
CA ARG A 592 7.12 -2.15 -5.37
C ARG A 592 6.10 -2.93 -4.53
N GLY A 593 6.42 -3.19 -3.26
CA GLY A 593 5.60 -4.06 -2.41
C GLY A 593 5.72 -3.77 -0.92
N ILE A 594 4.80 -4.34 -0.13
CA ILE A 594 4.72 -4.10 1.31
C ILE A 594 5.94 -4.59 2.08
N LEU A 595 6.58 -5.68 1.63
CA LEU A 595 7.81 -6.19 2.26
C LEU A 595 8.93 -5.14 2.22
N TRP A 596 9.26 -4.64 1.04
CA TRP A 596 10.34 -3.68 0.86
C TRP A 596 10.04 -2.36 1.53
N ALA A 597 8.78 -1.92 1.50
CA ALA A 597 8.33 -0.76 2.25
C ALA A 597 8.53 -0.93 3.76
N SER A 598 8.15 -2.09 4.32
CA SER A 598 8.31 -2.38 5.75
C SER A 598 9.78 -2.46 6.17
N LEU A 599 10.65 -3.04 5.35
CA LEU A 599 12.09 -3.11 5.61
C LEU A 599 12.76 -1.74 5.50
N THR A 600 12.33 -0.90 4.55
CA THR A 600 12.82 0.47 4.42
C THR A 600 12.45 1.30 5.65
N LEU A 601 11.20 1.19 6.12
CA LEU A 601 10.78 1.84 7.35
C LEU A 601 11.46 1.23 8.59
N ALA A 602 11.71 -0.07 8.61
CA ALA A 602 12.46 -0.71 9.69
C ALA A 602 13.88 -0.12 9.80
N LEU A 603 14.58 0.10 8.68
CA LEU A 603 15.90 0.76 8.68
C LEU A 603 15.84 2.18 9.23
N LEU A 604 14.81 2.94 8.85
CA LEU A 604 14.60 4.31 9.31
C LEU A 604 14.25 4.38 10.80
N THR A 605 13.49 3.41 11.32
CA THR A 605 13.03 3.38 12.72
C THR A 605 13.99 2.65 13.66
N LEU A 606 14.94 1.88 13.14
CA LEU A 606 15.90 1.09 13.90
C LEU A 606 16.68 1.92 14.95
N PRO A 607 17.20 3.12 14.64
CA PRO A 607 17.92 3.92 15.62
C PRO A 607 17.10 4.26 16.86
N VAL A 608 15.81 4.55 16.69
CA VAL A 608 14.90 4.90 17.78
C VAL A 608 14.77 3.73 18.76
N VAL A 609 14.61 2.51 18.24
CA VAL A 609 14.52 1.30 19.08
C VAL A 609 15.84 1.02 19.80
N ILE A 610 16.97 1.15 19.11
CA ILE A 610 18.30 0.90 19.68
C ILE A 610 18.55 1.84 20.86
N VAL A 611 18.38 3.15 20.67
CA VAL A 611 18.63 4.17 21.69
C VAL A 611 17.72 3.98 22.90
N ALA A 612 16.41 3.82 22.67
CA ALA A 612 15.45 3.62 23.76
C ALA A 612 15.70 2.32 24.54
N THR A 613 16.07 1.23 23.84
CA THR A 613 16.39 -0.05 24.50
C THR A 613 17.69 0.06 25.30
N GLU A 614 18.69 0.76 24.78
CA GLU A 614 19.95 0.92 25.48
C GLU A 614 19.80 1.74 26.77
N GLU A 615 19.03 2.83 26.72
CA GLU A 615 18.69 3.62 27.90
C GLU A 615 17.92 2.78 28.94
N ALA A 616 16.99 1.95 28.48
CA ALA A 616 16.25 1.03 29.35
C ALA A 616 17.16 0.02 30.05
N ILE A 617 18.11 -0.58 29.32
CA ILE A 617 19.10 -1.51 29.88
C ILE A 617 20.05 -0.80 30.85
N ALA A 618 20.41 0.45 30.52
CA ALA A 618 21.28 1.29 31.34
C ALA A 618 20.66 1.67 32.69
N ALA A 619 19.34 1.79 32.75
CA ALA A 619 18.59 2.10 33.97
C ALA A 619 18.60 0.95 35.00
N VAL A 620 18.88 -0.29 34.60
CA VAL A 620 18.95 -1.44 35.52
C VAL A 620 20.17 -1.30 36.45
N PRO A 621 19.98 -1.23 37.79
CA PRO A 621 21.06 -1.03 38.75
C PRO A 621 22.21 -2.04 38.61
N ARG A 622 23.44 -1.57 38.84
CA ARG A 622 24.64 -2.42 38.79
C ARG A 622 24.66 -3.49 39.89
N SER A 623 24.16 -3.15 41.08
CA SER A 623 24.05 -4.06 42.22
C SER A 623 23.27 -5.34 41.91
N LEU A 624 22.19 -5.27 41.11
CA LEU A 624 21.42 -6.45 40.71
C LEU A 624 22.23 -7.38 39.79
N ARG A 625 23.08 -6.80 38.94
CA ARG A 625 23.94 -7.56 38.04
C ARG A 625 25.05 -8.25 38.82
N GLU A 626 25.69 -7.51 39.73
CA GLU A 626 26.73 -8.01 40.63
C GLU A 626 26.19 -9.10 41.58
N GLY A 627 24.99 -8.92 42.14
CA GLY A 627 24.32 -9.94 42.95
C GLY A 627 24.05 -11.23 42.18
N SER A 628 23.57 -11.12 40.93
CA SER A 628 23.40 -12.28 40.05
C SER A 628 24.73 -13.00 39.76
N TYR A 629 25.81 -12.25 39.53
CA TYR A 629 27.14 -12.83 39.37
C TYR A 629 27.66 -13.49 40.67
N GLY A 630 27.35 -12.90 41.83
CA GLY A 630 27.67 -13.46 43.15
C GLY A 630 26.98 -14.80 43.41
N CYS A 631 25.79 -15.02 42.85
CA CYS A 631 25.08 -16.30 42.87
C CYS A 631 25.61 -17.33 41.85
N GLY A 632 26.72 -17.05 41.17
CA GLY A 632 27.32 -17.93 40.16
C GLY A 632 26.61 -17.91 38.79
N ALA A 633 25.71 -16.96 38.54
CA ALA A 633 25.03 -16.87 37.25
C ALA A 633 25.97 -16.34 36.15
N GLY A 634 25.91 -16.95 34.96
CA GLY A 634 26.64 -16.47 33.79
C GLY A 634 26.05 -15.19 33.21
N LYS A 635 26.84 -14.44 32.42
CA LYS A 635 26.41 -13.17 31.78
C LYS A 635 25.09 -13.27 31.02
N TRP A 636 24.90 -14.32 30.21
CA TRP A 636 23.63 -14.54 29.51
C TRP A 636 22.46 -14.84 30.45
N GLN A 637 22.70 -15.56 31.56
CA GLN A 637 21.68 -15.83 32.56
C GLN A 637 21.27 -14.54 33.28
N THR A 638 22.24 -13.71 33.68
CA THR A 638 22.00 -12.37 34.25
C THR A 638 21.21 -11.50 33.28
N ILE A 639 21.57 -11.48 31.99
CA ILE A 639 20.83 -10.71 30.98
C ILE A 639 19.39 -11.20 30.85
N ARG A 640 19.19 -12.51 30.66
CA ARG A 640 17.86 -13.08 30.44
C ARG A 640 16.94 -12.98 31.65
N ARG A 641 17.47 -13.13 32.87
CA ARG A 641 16.67 -13.23 34.11
C ARG A 641 16.54 -11.93 34.88
N ILE A 642 17.52 -11.02 34.79
CA ILE A 642 17.56 -9.79 35.59
C ILE A 642 17.45 -8.56 34.70
N VAL A 643 18.37 -8.41 33.75
CA VAL A 643 18.48 -7.18 32.95
C VAL A 643 17.31 -7.00 31.99
N LEU A 644 17.01 -8.03 31.18
CA LEU A 644 15.97 -7.95 30.17
C LEU A 644 14.59 -7.73 30.81
N PRO A 645 14.17 -8.50 31.85
CA PRO A 645 12.92 -8.22 32.56
C PRO A 645 12.86 -6.82 33.18
N GLY A 646 13.94 -6.36 33.82
CA GLY A 646 14.02 -5.03 34.42
C GLY A 646 13.97 -3.89 33.40
N ALA A 647 14.47 -4.12 32.18
CA ALA A 647 14.47 -3.15 31.08
C ALA A 647 13.19 -3.21 30.20
N MET A 648 12.36 -4.26 30.31
CA MET A 648 11.18 -4.46 29.45
C MET A 648 10.26 -3.23 29.34
N PRO A 649 9.93 -2.49 30.42
CA PRO A 649 9.08 -1.31 30.30
C PRO A 649 9.65 -0.23 29.38
N GLY A 650 10.98 -0.03 29.42
CA GLY A 650 11.66 0.92 28.54
C GLY A 650 11.79 0.40 27.10
N ILE A 651 12.09 -0.90 26.93
CA ILE A 651 12.11 -1.56 25.60
C ILE A 651 10.77 -1.42 24.89
N LEU A 652 9.67 -1.70 25.60
CA LEU A 652 8.31 -1.56 25.07
C LEU A 652 8.00 -0.11 24.70
N THR A 653 8.55 0.87 25.41
CA THR A 653 8.44 2.28 25.05
C THR A 653 9.13 2.57 23.71
N GLY A 654 10.34 2.04 23.50
CA GLY A 654 11.02 2.10 22.21
C GLY A 654 10.24 1.45 21.07
N ALA A 655 9.61 0.30 21.32
CA ALA A 655 8.73 -0.37 20.36
C ALA A 655 7.47 0.46 20.02
N ILE A 656 6.83 1.09 21.01
CA ILE A 656 5.68 1.99 20.81
C ILE A 656 6.07 3.18 19.93
N LEU A 657 7.24 3.77 20.18
CA LEU A 657 7.75 4.88 19.37
C LEU A 657 8.04 4.46 17.91
N ALA A 658 8.54 3.24 17.70
CA ALA A 658 8.76 2.69 16.36
C ALA A 658 7.44 2.47 15.58
N VAL A 659 6.41 1.93 16.24
CA VAL A 659 5.06 1.80 15.67
C VAL A 659 4.50 3.16 15.28
N SER A 660 4.58 4.14 16.19
CA SER A 660 4.10 5.51 15.97
C SER A 660 4.76 6.16 14.77
N ARG A 661 6.09 6.03 14.69
CA ARG A 661 6.87 6.60 13.58
C ARG A 661 6.57 5.89 12.27
N GLY A 662 6.57 4.56 12.27
CA GLY A 662 6.31 3.75 11.08
C GLY A 662 4.95 4.02 10.44
N ALA A 663 3.89 4.19 11.23
CA ALA A 663 2.56 4.52 10.73
C ALA A 663 2.44 5.94 10.16
N GLY A 664 3.30 6.86 10.60
CA GLY A 664 3.28 8.27 10.19
C GLY A 664 4.22 8.63 9.04
N GLU A 665 5.15 7.75 8.66
CA GLU A 665 6.13 8.02 7.60
C GLU A 665 5.55 7.73 6.21
N VAL A 666 5.64 8.71 5.30
CA VAL A 666 5.02 8.62 3.96
C VAL A 666 6.05 8.69 2.83
N ALA A 667 7.06 9.56 2.96
CA ALA A 667 8.02 9.82 1.90
C ALA A 667 8.77 8.56 1.39
N PRO A 668 9.26 7.64 2.26
CA PRO A 668 9.87 6.40 1.79
C PRO A 668 8.86 5.50 1.05
N LEU A 669 7.62 5.49 1.52
CA LEU A 669 6.58 4.59 1.01
C LEU A 669 6.18 4.93 -0.42
N MET A 670 6.15 6.22 -0.76
CA MET A 670 5.85 6.71 -2.10
C MET A 670 6.79 6.14 -3.18
N LEU A 671 8.04 5.83 -2.80
CA LEU A 671 9.03 5.29 -3.73
C LEU A 671 9.01 3.76 -3.79
N VAL A 672 8.77 3.08 -2.66
CA VAL A 672 9.08 1.65 -2.49
C VAL A 672 7.85 0.73 -2.57
N GLY A 673 6.63 1.22 -2.31
CA GLY A 673 5.49 0.31 -2.16
C GLY A 673 4.09 0.90 -2.22
N ALA A 674 3.91 2.17 -1.82
CA ALA A 674 2.59 2.79 -1.78
C ALA A 674 2.07 3.03 -3.20
N ALA A 675 0.88 2.50 -3.47
CA ALA A 675 0.17 2.69 -4.72
C ALA A 675 -1.07 3.56 -4.50
N LYS A 676 -1.48 4.27 -5.56
CA LYS A 676 -2.76 4.98 -5.58
C LYS A 676 -3.88 3.97 -5.42
N VAL A 677 -4.08 3.08 -6.38
CA VAL A 677 -5.10 2.04 -6.27
C VAL A 677 -4.41 0.68 -6.16
N ALA A 678 -4.69 -0.07 -5.09
CA ALA A 678 -4.27 -1.46 -4.93
C ALA A 678 -5.51 -2.32 -4.60
N PRO A 679 -6.13 -2.97 -5.59
CA PRO A 679 -7.39 -3.71 -5.39
C PRO A 679 -7.19 -4.99 -4.57
N GLN A 680 -5.97 -5.54 -4.54
CA GLN A 680 -5.66 -6.73 -3.77
C GLN A 680 -5.07 -6.35 -2.41
N LEU A 681 -5.67 -6.89 -1.35
CA LEU A 681 -5.18 -6.68 0.01
C LEU A 681 -3.86 -7.44 0.25
N PRO A 682 -2.95 -6.88 1.08
CA PRO A 682 -1.75 -7.59 1.55
C PRO A 682 -2.08 -8.81 2.41
N ILE A 683 -3.27 -8.85 3.02
CA ILE A 683 -3.76 -9.99 3.79
C ILE A 683 -4.99 -10.56 3.07
N SER A 684 -5.00 -11.86 2.82
CA SER A 684 -6.16 -12.56 2.27
C SER A 684 -6.37 -13.93 2.93
N GLY A 685 -7.51 -14.57 2.68
CA GLY A 685 -7.80 -15.93 3.13
C GLY A 685 -6.99 -17.02 2.42
N GLU A 686 -6.04 -16.66 1.58
CA GLU A 686 -5.30 -17.58 0.73
C GLU A 686 -3.85 -17.67 1.18
N PHE A 687 -3.35 -18.88 1.42
CA PHE A 687 -1.95 -19.15 1.79
C PHE A 687 -0.98 -18.50 0.78
N PRO A 688 0.05 -17.73 1.22
CA PRO A 688 0.63 -17.63 2.57
C PRO A 688 -0.11 -16.69 3.55
N PHE A 689 -1.35 -16.29 3.28
CA PHE A 689 -2.23 -15.36 4.01
C PHE A 689 -1.71 -13.92 4.04
N ILE A 690 -0.40 -13.72 4.16
CA ILE A 690 0.31 -12.44 4.06
C ILE A 690 1.10 -12.43 2.75
N HIS A 691 0.67 -11.59 1.82
CA HIS A 691 1.24 -11.42 0.49
C HIS A 691 2.23 -10.24 0.50
N ALA A 692 3.49 -10.57 0.81
CA ALA A 692 4.56 -9.61 1.05
C ALA A 692 4.99 -8.85 -0.24
N GLU A 693 4.71 -9.44 -1.40
CA GLU A 693 5.02 -8.91 -2.73
C GLU A 693 4.03 -7.84 -3.21
N ARG A 694 2.82 -7.79 -2.64
CA ARG A 694 1.76 -6.91 -3.16
C ARG A 694 2.04 -5.45 -2.83
N SER A 695 1.75 -4.58 -3.80
CA SER A 695 1.61 -3.15 -3.54
C SER A 695 0.41 -2.90 -2.63
N PHE A 696 0.43 -1.80 -1.88
CA PHE A 696 -0.56 -1.51 -0.87
C PHE A 696 -0.90 -0.03 -0.84
N MET A 697 -2.02 0.30 -0.21
CA MET A 697 -2.45 1.67 -0.01
C MET A 697 -2.13 2.10 1.43
N HIS A 698 -1.73 3.35 1.62
CA HIS A 698 -1.34 3.89 2.92
C HIS A 698 -2.09 5.19 3.22
N LEU A 699 -2.56 5.37 4.46
CA LEU A 699 -3.39 6.52 4.83
C LEU A 699 -2.67 7.84 4.65
N GLY A 700 -1.39 7.90 5.04
CA GLY A 700 -0.57 9.09 4.82
C GLY A 700 -0.33 9.38 3.33
N PHE A 701 -0.23 8.36 2.48
CA PHE A 701 -0.13 8.55 1.03
C PHE A 701 -1.47 8.99 0.42
N HIS A 702 -2.58 8.48 0.94
CA HIS A 702 -3.93 8.88 0.54
C HIS A 702 -4.20 10.35 0.86
N ILE A 703 -3.79 10.84 2.03
CA ILE A 703 -3.87 12.27 2.40
C ILE A 703 -3.09 13.14 1.38
N PHE A 704 -1.87 12.70 1.02
CA PHE A 704 -1.05 13.39 0.02
C PHE A 704 -1.69 13.39 -1.37
N ASP A 705 -2.17 12.22 -1.84
CA ASP A 705 -2.82 12.08 -3.16
C ASP A 705 -4.06 12.97 -3.27
N LEU A 706 -4.92 12.99 -2.24
CA LEU A 706 -6.10 13.86 -2.21
C LEU A 706 -5.74 15.35 -2.17
N GLY A 707 -4.71 15.73 -1.41
CA GLY A 707 -4.32 17.12 -1.22
C GLY A 707 -3.63 17.75 -2.43
N PHE A 708 -2.83 16.96 -3.17
CA PHE A 708 -1.93 17.50 -4.19
C PHE A 708 -2.11 16.91 -5.59
N GLN A 709 -2.70 15.71 -5.71
CA GLN A 709 -2.88 15.02 -7.00
C GLN A 709 -4.35 14.84 -7.40
N SER A 710 -5.29 15.32 -6.56
CA SER A 710 -6.71 15.32 -6.92
C SER A 710 -6.96 16.28 -8.09
N LYS A 711 -7.81 15.86 -9.01
CA LYS A 711 -8.26 16.71 -10.12
C LYS A 711 -9.14 17.86 -9.62
N ASP A 712 -9.76 17.68 -8.44
CA ASP A 712 -10.50 18.71 -7.72
C ASP A 712 -10.05 18.73 -6.25
N PRO A 713 -9.12 19.63 -5.89
CA PRO A 713 -8.67 19.78 -4.53
C PRO A 713 -9.76 20.29 -3.58
N VAL A 714 -10.75 21.04 -4.08
CA VAL A 714 -11.80 21.66 -3.27
C VAL A 714 -12.82 20.63 -2.80
N ALA A 715 -13.35 19.81 -3.71
CA ALA A 715 -14.28 18.74 -3.35
C ALA A 715 -13.60 17.64 -2.52
N ALA A 716 -12.29 17.43 -2.67
CA ALA A 716 -11.53 16.45 -1.88
C ALA A 716 -11.25 16.90 -0.42
N ARG A 717 -11.38 18.19 -0.07
CA ARG A 717 -11.04 18.70 1.27
C ARG A 717 -11.71 17.97 2.43
N PRO A 718 -13.02 17.68 2.41
CA PRO A 718 -13.66 16.93 3.50
C PRO A 718 -13.01 15.57 3.70
N LEU A 719 -12.66 14.88 2.61
CA LEU A 719 -12.03 13.56 2.65
C LEU A 719 -10.61 13.63 3.24
N ILE A 720 -9.83 14.68 2.93
CA ILE A 720 -8.50 14.90 3.52
C ILE A 720 -8.58 14.95 5.05
N TRP A 721 -9.51 15.75 5.60
CA TRP A 721 -9.70 15.86 7.05
C TRP A 721 -10.20 14.56 7.67
N ALA A 722 -11.14 13.87 7.02
CA ALA A 722 -11.64 12.57 7.47
C ALA A 722 -10.53 11.50 7.50
N THR A 723 -9.72 11.40 6.44
CA THR A 723 -8.59 10.46 6.37
C THR A 723 -7.50 10.80 7.39
N THR A 724 -7.25 12.09 7.64
CA THR A 724 -6.28 12.54 8.65
C THR A 724 -6.76 12.20 10.07
N LEU A 725 -8.03 12.45 10.37
CA LEU A 725 -8.64 12.05 11.64
C LEU A 725 -8.57 10.53 11.83
N LEU A 726 -8.90 9.76 10.79
CA LEU A 726 -8.81 8.31 10.81
C LEU A 726 -7.39 7.79 11.06
N LEU A 727 -6.38 8.38 10.41
CA LEU A 727 -4.97 8.03 10.65
C LEU A 727 -4.59 8.26 12.11
N ILE A 728 -4.94 9.42 12.67
CA ILE A 728 -4.66 9.74 14.09
C ILE A 728 -5.36 8.73 15.02
N LEU A 729 -6.62 8.39 14.76
CA LEU A 729 -7.36 7.41 15.55
C LEU A 729 -6.75 6.01 15.48
N ILE A 730 -6.27 5.58 14.30
CA ILE A 730 -5.60 4.28 14.13
C ILE A 730 -4.26 4.27 14.87
N VAL A 731 -3.44 5.31 14.72
CA VAL A 731 -2.16 5.43 15.44
C VAL A 731 -2.40 5.44 16.95
N LEU A 732 -3.40 6.18 17.42
CA LEU A 732 -3.79 6.21 18.83
C LEU A 732 -4.25 4.82 19.31
N ALA A 733 -5.06 4.10 18.52
CA ALA A 733 -5.52 2.77 18.86
C ALA A 733 -4.36 1.75 18.94
N LEU A 734 -3.43 1.77 17.97
CA LEU A 734 -2.24 0.92 17.96
C LEU A 734 -1.34 1.21 19.18
N ASN A 735 -1.11 2.49 19.48
CA ASN A 735 -0.33 2.91 20.64
C ASN A 735 -1.01 2.55 21.95
N MET A 736 -2.33 2.74 22.05
CA MET A 736 -3.11 2.37 23.23
C MET A 736 -3.03 0.86 23.48
N ALA A 737 -3.20 0.04 22.44
CA ALA A 737 -3.05 -1.41 22.54
C ALA A 737 -1.66 -1.82 23.06
N ALA A 738 -0.60 -1.17 22.56
CA ALA A 738 0.77 -1.41 23.01
C ALA A 738 1.02 -0.93 24.46
N ILE A 739 0.43 0.20 24.87
CA ILE A 739 0.50 0.70 26.26
C ILE A 739 -0.24 -0.24 27.21
N LEU A 740 -1.43 -0.71 26.84
CA LEU A 740 -2.22 -1.67 27.62
C LEU A 740 -1.47 -3.00 27.75
N LEU A 741 -0.83 -3.47 26.68
CA LEU A 741 0.03 -4.65 26.72
C LEU A 741 1.20 -4.45 27.70
N ARG A 742 1.87 -3.29 27.67
CA ARG A 742 2.94 -2.93 28.62
C ARG A 742 2.46 -2.91 30.06
N ALA A 743 1.28 -2.34 30.34
CA ALA A 743 0.71 -2.30 31.68
C ALA A 743 0.40 -3.70 32.23
N ARG A 744 -0.12 -4.61 31.38
CA ARG A 744 -0.33 -6.02 31.72
C ARG A 744 0.98 -6.78 31.97
N LEU A 745 2.02 -6.51 31.19
CA LEU A 745 3.33 -7.13 31.40
C LEU A 745 4.00 -6.65 32.70
N ARG A 746 3.85 -5.36 33.05
CA ARG A 746 4.39 -4.79 34.29
C ARG A 746 3.76 -5.40 35.55
N THR A 747 2.45 -5.59 35.57
CA THR A 747 1.74 -6.18 36.73
C THR A 747 2.14 -7.63 37.00
N ARG A 748 2.46 -8.41 35.96
CA ARG A 748 3.03 -9.76 36.12
C ARG A 748 4.46 -9.76 36.67
N GLN A 749 5.22 -8.72 36.39
CA GLN A 749 6.62 -8.59 36.85
C GLN A 749 6.72 -8.03 38.28
N SER A 750 5.76 -7.22 38.73
CA SER A 750 5.73 -6.71 40.12
C SER A 750 5.30 -7.76 41.17
N GLY A 751 4.98 -8.98 40.75
CA GLY A 751 4.69 -10.11 41.64
C GLY A 751 5.91 -10.96 42.00
N PHE A 752 7.13 -10.55 41.61
CA PHE A 752 8.40 -11.20 41.92
C PHE A 752 9.30 -10.29 42.77
#